data_AF-A0AAU9KXL1-F1
#
_entry.id   AF-A0AAU9KXL1-F1
#
_cell.length_a   1.000
_cell.length_b   1.000
_cell.length_c   1.000
_cell.angle_alpha   90.00
_cell.angle_beta   90.00
_cell.angle_gamma   90.00
#
_symmetry.space_group_name_H-M   'P 1'
#
loop_
_entity.id
_entity.type
_entity.pdbx_description
1 polymer ?
#
loop_
_entity_poly.entity_id
_entity_poly.type
_entity_poly.pdbx_seq_one_letter_code
_entity_poly.pdbx_strand_id
1 'polypeptide(L)'
;MKISLLLALGAFVANTDAAVPVIPTNRMAQFLQEKSSLKSGLTMWKQSDAGQYATKHGFVPAPTLRDVHAAEDEELRRFFLAKLLIEEAEATNPEAVFSIDTPFTLMTEGEFTKFVGESYQRDSGLLAGTPSTVEVFSNATTLLSIEKDWTTSGCVVGVKNQGQCGSCWAFAAVASLESAVCLAGQPLTSLSEQHVVDCDKASYACQGGFPGDALSFIQRAGGVCTEKAYPYVSGDTGDRDTCQTSSCTPKGVTIRNVVTVPKSENGLLQALSGRPVAVGVAAGNPTWKQDKITHNVWTAYVFTLFFWSARSILFQQVVAGYVFVLTSSNKPVGIVKGIQGISQLLFSLPAGLFADRIRRDTILKLSGAIGIVGAIITFVSVKTTSINGLYVAFGLWGLFAAFQSPAMEALFADSIPPGKRSFPFMIKYNISNLAQMLGPVLSIFLFKFYGDKWQLPELKPVLEFGCVLAIIGSLILFQFNDDRAKDYMLDKSKEDKENEELLEKMVISSPLRTPKLVGNCNEIDMVYDYSEEDDIIVDVTSPPTVTENTALLLLKGKTAEELDLERQQRLQDVDDDEEGYMTHLDAKCLCFSTKHVPYLLFLSDFIVSNGAGMTINFFPLFFKEEYGLTPIHVCVLFVSQPFIVMILSFLSQRLSKSCGRMPIIAFTRALSVACLFSMAYAQPMALQIVLFLMRGGLMRCSQPLRRSILMDYVPKNIRARWNALEGLSVFSWSGSAVLGGFLIDAYGYRICFIITSLVYCVGLGLEMFLLPLTKRAIER
;
A
#
# COMPACT_ATOMS: atom_id res chain seq x y z
N MET A 1 4.87 -1.88 63.20
CA MET A 1 4.88 -0.40 63.05
C MET A 1 6.30 0.02 62.73
N LYS A 2 6.68 0.66 61.63
CA LYS A 2 5.97 1.15 60.45
C LYS A 2 7.00 1.09 59.31
N ILE A 3 6.76 0.18 58.37
CA ILE A 3 7.17 0.32 56.97
C ILE A 3 6.25 1.40 56.40
N SER A 4 6.54 2.67 56.70
CA SER A 4 5.71 3.80 56.21
C SER A 4 6.43 5.16 56.19
N LEU A 5 7.74 5.26 56.44
CA LEU A 5 8.38 6.58 56.59
C LEU A 5 9.68 6.81 55.80
N LEU A 6 10.14 5.87 54.97
CA LEU A 6 11.36 6.02 54.16
C LEU A 6 11.13 5.92 52.65
N LEU A 7 9.87 5.87 52.19
CA LEU A 7 9.47 5.94 50.78
C LEU A 7 8.89 7.32 50.38
N ALA A 8 8.95 8.33 51.25
CA ALA A 8 8.28 9.62 51.06
C ALA A 8 9.21 10.82 50.78
N LEU A 9 10.49 10.59 50.44
CA LEU A 9 11.47 11.67 50.20
C LEU A 9 12.20 11.59 48.85
N GLY A 10 11.64 10.86 47.88
CA GLY A 10 12.18 10.72 46.52
C GLY A 10 11.18 11.05 45.40
N ALA A 11 10.05 11.67 45.72
CA ALA A 11 9.02 12.06 44.75
C ALA A 11 8.46 13.44 45.12
N PHE A 12 9.26 14.48 44.90
CA PHE A 12 8.81 15.87 45.05
C PHE A 12 9.44 16.78 43.98
N VAL A 13 9.42 16.33 42.71
CA VAL A 13 9.33 17.21 41.53
C VAL A 13 8.60 16.44 40.42
N ALA A 14 7.29 16.22 40.59
CA ALA A 14 6.40 15.79 39.52
C ALA A 14 4.97 16.17 39.90
N ASN A 15 4.25 16.80 38.96
CA ASN A 15 2.94 17.45 39.07
C ASN A 15 2.98 18.89 39.58
N THR A 16 3.31 19.82 38.68
CA THR A 16 2.52 21.05 38.62
C THR A 16 1.18 20.70 37.99
N ASP A 17 0.13 20.97 38.74
CA ASP A 17 -1.27 20.69 38.44
C ASP A 17 -1.69 21.13 37.02
N ALA A 18 -2.47 20.27 36.34
CA ALA A 18 -3.19 20.65 35.14
C ALA A 18 -4.26 21.70 35.53
N ALA A 19 -3.88 22.96 35.46
CA ALA A 19 -4.78 24.08 35.66
C ALA A 19 -5.68 24.25 34.42
N VAL A 20 -6.97 24.52 34.64
CA VAL A 20 -7.92 24.87 33.58
C VAL A 20 -7.33 26.02 32.73
N PRO A 21 -7.31 25.92 31.39
CA PRO A 21 -6.79 26.97 30.52
C PRO A 21 -7.45 28.32 30.81
N VAL A 22 -6.63 29.33 31.12
CA VAL A 22 -7.10 30.67 31.53
C VAL A 22 -7.23 31.55 30.29
N ILE A 23 -8.41 32.11 30.09
CA ILE A 23 -8.63 33.09 29.02
C ILE A 23 -8.04 34.44 29.44
N PRO A 24 -7.23 35.10 28.59
CA PRO A 24 -6.69 36.42 28.86
C PRO A 24 -7.78 37.43 29.25
N THR A 25 -7.53 38.26 30.28
CA THR A 25 -8.54 39.17 30.84
C THR A 25 -9.09 40.14 29.79
N ASN A 26 -8.26 40.58 28.84
CA ASN A 26 -8.63 41.43 27.70
C ASN A 26 -9.45 40.72 26.61
N ARG A 27 -9.56 39.38 26.65
CA ARG A 27 -10.35 38.55 25.73
C ARG A 27 -11.55 37.86 26.41
N MET A 28 -11.70 38.04 27.72
CA MET A 28 -12.80 37.44 28.49
C MET A 28 -14.19 37.93 28.03
N ALA A 29 -14.32 39.22 27.71
CA ALA A 29 -15.57 39.77 27.19
C ALA A 29 -15.96 39.14 25.84
N GLN A 30 -14.98 38.96 24.95
CA GLN A 30 -15.17 38.31 23.65
C GLN A 30 -15.55 36.83 23.81
N PHE A 31 -14.88 36.09 24.70
CA PHE A 31 -15.23 34.71 25.00
C PHE A 31 -16.68 34.56 25.49
N LEU A 32 -17.11 35.43 26.40
CA LEU A 32 -18.48 35.39 26.94
C LEU A 32 -19.52 35.72 25.85
N GLN A 33 -19.19 36.63 24.93
CA GLN A 33 -20.06 37.00 23.81
C GLN A 33 -20.15 35.88 22.75
N GLU A 34 -19.03 35.20 22.46
CA GLU A 34 -18.93 34.15 21.44
C GLU A 34 -19.26 32.75 21.97
N LYS A 35 -19.59 32.59 23.25
CA LYS A 35 -19.75 31.28 23.88
C LYS A 35 -20.75 30.36 23.15
N SER A 36 -21.82 30.92 22.60
CA SER A 36 -22.82 30.17 21.83
C SER A 36 -22.31 29.72 20.46
N SER A 37 -21.59 30.58 19.73
CA SER A 37 -21.00 30.25 18.43
C SER A 37 -19.84 29.27 18.59
N LEU A 38 -19.02 29.41 19.63
CA LEU A 38 -17.96 28.46 20.01
C LEU A 38 -18.52 27.07 20.30
N LYS A 39 -19.69 26.96 20.95
CA LYS A 39 -20.35 25.67 21.18
C LYS A 39 -20.77 24.99 19.88
N SER A 40 -21.27 25.75 18.92
CA SER A 40 -21.59 25.25 17.58
C SER A 40 -20.31 24.84 16.82
N GLY A 41 -19.28 25.69 16.82
CA GLY A 41 -17.99 25.41 16.19
C GLY A 41 -17.30 24.18 16.75
N LEU A 42 -17.26 24.03 18.08
CA LEU A 42 -16.71 22.86 18.75
C LEU A 42 -17.49 21.59 18.40
N THR A 43 -18.82 21.67 18.27
CA THR A 43 -19.65 20.52 17.86
C THR A 43 -19.36 20.13 16.41
N MET A 44 -19.20 21.11 15.51
CA MET A 44 -18.81 20.86 14.11
C MET A 44 -17.42 20.25 14.02
N TRP A 45 -16.44 20.77 14.76
CA TRP A 45 -15.09 20.20 14.85
C TRP A 45 -15.11 18.77 15.39
N LYS A 46 -15.87 18.49 16.46
CA LYS A 46 -16.02 17.11 16.98
C LYS A 46 -16.61 16.14 15.95
N GLN A 47 -17.44 16.64 15.02
CA GLN A 47 -18.02 15.87 13.93
C GLN A 47 -17.11 15.77 12.70
N SER A 48 -16.11 16.65 12.56
CA SER A 48 -15.16 16.64 11.46
C SER A 48 -14.23 15.43 11.50
N ASP A 49 -13.59 15.14 10.38
CA ASP A 49 -12.56 14.08 10.29
C ASP A 49 -11.46 14.30 11.34
N ALA A 50 -11.08 15.57 11.60
CA ALA A 50 -10.03 15.92 12.54
C ALA A 50 -10.44 15.69 14.00
N GLY A 51 -11.65 16.08 14.42
CA GLY A 51 -12.14 15.84 15.78
C GLY A 51 -12.43 14.37 16.07
N GLN A 52 -12.94 13.62 15.08
CA GLN A 52 -13.09 12.17 15.20
C GLN A 52 -11.73 11.47 15.32
N TYR A 53 -10.73 11.91 14.54
CA TYR A 53 -9.38 11.39 14.61
C TYR A 53 -8.72 11.69 15.96
N ALA A 54 -8.89 12.92 16.48
CA ALA A 54 -8.37 13.34 17.78
C ALA A 54 -8.91 12.48 18.92
N THR A 55 -10.23 12.22 18.90
CA THR A 55 -10.90 11.39 19.90
C THR A 55 -10.38 9.96 19.88
N LYS A 56 -10.21 9.39 18.68
CA LYS A 56 -9.76 8.00 18.49
C LYS A 56 -8.34 7.76 18.96
N HIS A 57 -7.45 8.75 18.82
CA HIS A 57 -6.02 8.61 19.13
C HIS A 57 -5.63 9.24 20.48
N GLY A 58 -6.61 9.68 21.28
CA GLY A 58 -6.35 10.23 22.60
C GLY A 58 -5.72 11.63 22.58
N PHE A 59 -5.96 12.41 21.53
CA PHE A 59 -5.45 13.77 21.37
C PHE A 59 -6.38 14.82 21.98
N VAL A 60 -7.60 14.44 22.35
CA VAL A 60 -8.48 15.26 23.19
C VAL A 60 -8.00 15.13 24.64
N PRO A 61 -7.52 16.23 25.27
CA PRO A 61 -7.04 16.17 26.66
C PRO A 61 -8.15 15.75 27.61
N ALA A 62 -7.82 14.93 28.60
CA ALA A 62 -8.79 14.54 29.62
C ALA A 62 -9.20 15.77 30.45
N PRO A 63 -10.50 15.94 30.76
CA PRO A 63 -10.96 17.10 31.52
C PRO A 63 -10.32 17.11 32.91
N THR A 64 -9.84 18.28 33.33
CA THR A 64 -9.20 18.49 34.63
C THR A 64 -10.20 18.40 35.79
N LEU A 65 -11.48 18.69 35.52
CA LEU A 65 -12.58 18.63 36.47
C LEU A 65 -13.55 17.49 36.12
N ARG A 66 -14.05 16.79 37.13
CA ARG A 66 -15.01 15.66 36.97
C ARG A 66 -16.46 16.10 36.73
N ASP A 67 -16.75 17.39 36.89
CA ASP A 67 -18.08 17.95 36.63
C ASP A 67 -18.30 18.15 35.12
N VAL A 68 -19.47 17.75 34.61
CA VAL A 68 -19.79 17.76 33.18
C VAL A 68 -19.86 19.17 32.63
N HIS A 69 -20.43 20.11 33.40
CA HIS A 69 -20.51 21.52 32.99
C HIS A 69 -19.15 22.20 33.00
N ALA A 70 -18.31 21.87 33.99
CA ALA A 70 -16.93 22.34 34.03
C ALA A 70 -16.07 21.76 32.89
N ALA A 71 -16.29 20.49 32.49
CA ALA A 71 -15.60 19.87 31.36
C ALA A 71 -16.00 20.50 30.01
N GLU A 72 -17.29 20.79 29.80
CA GLU A 72 -17.74 21.54 28.61
C GLU A 72 -17.15 22.95 28.58
N ASP A 73 -17.10 23.65 29.72
CA ASP A 73 -16.49 24.99 29.80
C ASP A 73 -14.99 24.96 29.50
N GLU A 74 -14.28 23.92 29.95
CA GLU A 74 -12.85 23.71 29.66
C GLU A 74 -12.59 23.53 28.16
N GLU A 75 -13.36 22.67 27.49
CA GLU A 75 -13.23 22.46 26.05
C GLU A 75 -13.54 23.73 25.24
N LEU A 76 -14.54 24.51 25.66
CA LEU A 76 -14.86 25.79 25.03
C LEU A 76 -13.72 26.80 25.19
N ARG A 77 -13.06 26.84 26.35
CA ARG A 77 -11.87 27.68 26.57
C ARG A 77 -10.72 27.27 25.68
N ARG A 78 -10.45 25.96 25.57
CA ARG A 78 -9.40 25.39 24.70
C ARG A 78 -9.66 25.74 23.23
N PHE A 79 -10.89 25.53 22.78
CA PHE A 79 -11.31 25.85 21.42
C PHE A 79 -11.21 27.35 21.11
N PHE A 80 -11.58 28.21 22.06
CA PHE A 80 -11.42 29.66 21.93
C PHE A 80 -9.95 30.09 21.86
N LEU A 81 -9.08 29.50 22.69
CA LEU A 81 -7.64 29.78 22.64
C LEU A 81 -7.02 29.35 21.31
N ALA A 82 -7.44 28.20 20.75
CA ALA A 82 -6.99 27.77 19.42
C ALA A 82 -7.42 28.74 18.31
N LYS A 83 -8.65 29.29 18.40
CA LYS A 83 -9.11 30.33 17.47
C LYS A 83 -8.27 31.61 17.58
N LEU A 84 -7.95 32.06 18.79
CA LEU A 84 -7.09 33.23 19.00
C LEU A 84 -5.67 33.02 18.44
N LEU A 85 -5.10 31.82 18.60
CA LEU A 85 -3.80 31.48 18.03
C LEU A 85 -3.81 31.55 16.50
N ILE A 86 -4.91 31.14 15.87
CA ILE A 86 -5.06 31.23 14.41
C ILE A 86 -5.22 32.67 13.95
N GLU A 87 -6.02 33.49 14.65
CA GLU A 87 -6.13 34.93 14.36
C GLU A 87 -4.77 35.63 14.46
N GLU A 88 -3.96 35.29 15.46
CA GLU A 88 -2.60 35.80 15.62
C GLU A 88 -1.65 35.29 14.52
N ALA A 89 -1.75 34.01 14.15
CA ALA A 89 -0.93 33.41 13.11
C ALA A 89 -1.27 33.96 11.71
N GLU A 90 -2.55 34.17 11.39
CA GLU A 90 -3.02 34.81 10.17
C GLU A 90 -2.56 36.28 10.09
N ALA A 91 -2.64 37.02 11.20
CA ALA A 91 -2.16 38.39 11.25
C ALA A 91 -0.64 38.50 11.04
N THR A 92 0.11 37.49 11.51
CA THR A 92 1.58 37.45 11.40
C THR A 92 2.04 36.86 10.07
N ASN A 93 1.22 36.04 9.41
CA ASN A 93 1.53 35.33 8.18
C ASN A 93 0.36 35.47 7.18
N PRO A 94 0.17 36.66 6.57
CA PRO A 94 -1.02 36.95 5.76
C PRO A 94 -1.13 36.12 4.48
N GLU A 95 -0.04 35.47 4.03
CA GLU A 95 -0.02 34.58 2.87
C GLU A 95 -0.24 33.09 3.24
N ALA A 96 -0.31 32.76 4.52
CA ALA A 96 -0.53 31.40 5.00
C ALA A 96 -1.99 31.17 5.38
N VAL A 97 -2.54 30.02 4.99
CA VAL A 97 -3.89 29.60 5.34
C VAL A 97 -3.84 28.77 6.62
N PHE A 98 -4.54 29.23 7.65
CA PHE A 98 -4.65 28.54 8.93
C PHE A 98 -6.06 27.98 9.11
N SER A 99 -6.18 26.87 9.82
CA SER A 99 -7.47 26.24 10.06
C SER A 99 -7.54 25.71 11.48
N ILE A 100 -8.71 25.91 12.11
CA ILE A 100 -9.04 25.32 13.41
C ILE A 100 -9.34 23.82 13.29
N ASP A 101 -9.45 23.26 12.07
CA ASP A 101 -9.85 21.87 11.83
C ASP A 101 -8.65 20.90 11.84
N THR A 102 -7.95 20.84 12.97
CA THR A 102 -6.80 19.94 13.15
C THR A 102 -7.05 18.94 14.27
N PRO A 103 -6.35 17.79 14.31
CA PRO A 103 -6.47 16.84 15.42
C PRO A 103 -5.98 17.37 16.77
N PHE A 104 -5.32 18.53 16.80
CA PHE A 104 -4.66 19.08 17.98
C PHE A 104 -5.37 20.32 18.53
N THR A 105 -6.52 20.70 17.95
CA THR A 105 -7.25 21.94 18.26
C THR A 105 -7.62 22.12 19.73
N LEU A 106 -7.77 21.04 20.50
CA LEU A 106 -8.07 21.13 21.95
C LEU A 106 -6.83 21.04 22.86
N MET A 107 -5.64 20.82 22.30
CA MET A 107 -4.40 20.86 23.05
C MET A 107 -3.98 22.31 23.30
N THR A 108 -3.50 22.58 24.52
CA THR A 108 -2.74 23.81 24.80
C THR A 108 -1.37 23.74 24.13
N GLU A 109 -0.74 24.90 23.93
CA GLU A 109 0.61 24.98 23.36
C GLU A 109 1.64 24.13 24.14
N GLY A 110 1.55 24.11 25.47
CA GLY A 110 2.41 23.27 26.32
C GLY A 110 2.15 21.77 26.18
N GLU A 111 0.89 21.35 26.07
CA GLU A 111 0.53 19.95 25.81
C GLU A 111 0.98 19.51 24.41
N PHE A 112 0.80 20.38 23.41
CA PHE A 112 1.22 20.14 22.03
C PHE A 112 2.74 20.08 21.92
N THR A 113 3.46 20.99 22.58
CA THR A 113 4.93 21.00 22.61
C THR A 113 5.49 19.77 23.31
N LYS A 114 4.83 19.30 24.39
CA LYS A 114 5.20 18.02 25.02
C LYS A 114 4.97 16.84 24.08
N PHE A 115 3.83 16.79 23.41
CA PHE A 115 3.47 15.75 22.44
C PHE A 115 4.47 15.67 21.26
N VAL A 116 4.80 16.82 20.65
CA VAL A 116 5.78 16.90 19.56
C VAL A 116 7.21 16.68 20.08
N GLY A 117 7.51 17.17 21.29
CA GLY A 117 8.82 17.04 21.94
C GLY A 117 9.20 15.59 22.31
N GLU A 118 8.23 14.74 22.68
CA GLU A 118 8.45 13.31 22.90
C GLU A 118 8.86 12.57 21.62
N SER A 119 8.44 13.06 20.44
CA SER A 119 8.81 12.48 19.13
C SER A 119 10.26 12.80 18.70
N TYR A 120 10.94 13.69 19.41
CA TYR A 120 12.29 14.19 19.12
C TYR A 120 13.32 13.84 20.22
N GLN A 121 12.99 12.94 21.16
CA GLN A 121 13.95 12.51 22.17
C GLN A 121 15.11 11.73 21.52
N ARG A 122 16.21 12.45 21.29
CA ARG A 122 17.53 11.92 20.92
C ARG A 122 18.09 10.96 21.99
N ASP A 123 17.51 10.98 23.19
CA ASP A 123 18.03 10.31 24.39
C ASP A 123 17.37 8.96 24.70
N SER A 124 16.32 8.55 24.00
CA SER A 124 15.65 7.26 24.22
C SER A 124 15.85 6.32 23.04
N GLY A 125 17.08 5.81 22.91
CA GLY A 125 17.48 4.82 21.91
C GLY A 125 19.00 4.68 21.79
N LEU A 126 19.46 3.67 21.04
CA LEU A 126 20.85 3.21 20.85
C LEU A 126 21.91 4.27 20.40
N LEU A 127 21.59 5.56 20.42
CA LEU A 127 22.45 6.68 19.98
C LEU A 127 22.73 7.71 21.08
N ALA A 128 22.39 7.44 22.35
CA ALA A 128 22.62 8.34 23.50
C ALA A 128 24.11 8.56 23.89
N GLY A 129 25.06 8.30 22.99
CA GLY A 129 26.46 8.08 23.36
C GLY A 129 27.51 9.05 22.80
N THR A 130 27.17 10.03 21.95
CA THR A 130 28.18 10.89 21.32
C THR A 130 28.03 12.36 21.73
N PRO A 131 29.00 12.93 22.48
CA PRO A 131 28.99 14.34 22.81
C PRO A 131 29.35 15.16 21.56
N SER A 132 28.42 15.99 21.09
CA SER A 132 28.69 16.93 19.99
C SER A 132 29.36 18.20 20.53
N THR A 133 30.62 18.41 20.16
CA THR A 133 31.33 19.69 20.30
C THR A 133 30.96 20.62 19.14
N VAL A 134 29.70 21.05 19.06
CA VAL A 134 29.23 21.95 17.99
C VAL A 134 28.75 23.26 18.61
N GLU A 135 29.48 24.35 18.33
CA GLU A 135 29.13 25.69 18.78
C GLU A 135 27.80 26.15 18.16
N VAL A 136 26.95 26.74 19.01
CA VAL A 136 25.64 27.30 18.64
C VAL A 136 25.85 28.70 18.02
N PHE A 137 25.16 28.98 16.91
CA PHE A 137 25.19 30.29 16.26
C PHE A 137 24.78 31.39 17.26
N SER A 138 25.64 32.39 17.48
CA SER A 138 25.41 33.45 18.48
C SER A 138 24.33 34.44 18.03
N ASN A 139 23.45 34.81 18.97
CA ASN A 139 22.37 35.79 18.82
C ASN A 139 22.88 37.13 18.25
N ALA A 140 22.39 37.50 17.06
CA ALA A 140 22.50 38.85 16.53
C ALA A 140 21.10 39.37 16.14
N THR A 141 20.90 40.65 16.46
CA THR A 141 19.66 41.42 16.52
C THR A 141 19.02 41.66 15.15
N THR A 142 17.69 41.59 15.09
CA THR A 142 16.78 42.09 14.03
C THR A 142 17.05 41.61 12.60
N LEU A 143 16.42 40.50 12.21
CA LEU A 143 16.23 40.11 10.82
C LEU A 143 15.01 40.83 10.23
N LEU A 144 15.24 41.65 9.20
CA LEU A 144 14.20 42.12 8.27
C LEU A 144 13.57 40.90 7.57
N SER A 145 12.30 41.03 7.16
CA SER A 145 11.60 40.03 6.34
C SER A 145 12.35 39.85 5.01
N ILE A 146 13.09 38.75 4.88
CA ILE A 146 13.80 38.42 3.64
C ILE A 146 12.97 37.37 2.92
N GLU A 147 12.35 37.76 1.80
CA GLU A 147 11.90 36.82 0.78
C GLU A 147 13.14 36.25 0.08
N LYS A 148 13.49 34.99 0.36
CA LYS A 148 14.71 34.36 -0.17
C LYS A 148 14.40 33.02 -0.82
N ASP A 149 14.41 33.00 -2.15
CA ASP A 149 14.45 31.77 -2.92
C ASP A 149 15.90 31.44 -3.31
N TRP A 150 16.45 30.34 -2.79
CA TRP A 150 17.80 29.89 -3.13
C TRP A 150 17.89 29.24 -4.51
N THR A 151 16.79 28.78 -5.10
CA THR A 151 16.80 28.15 -6.43
C THR A 151 17.18 29.15 -7.53
N THR A 152 16.86 30.44 -7.33
CA THR A 152 17.25 31.53 -8.24
C THR A 152 18.72 31.97 -8.09
N SER A 153 19.43 31.50 -7.06
CA SER A 153 20.82 31.91 -6.79
C SER A 153 21.86 31.35 -7.78
N GLY A 154 21.49 30.35 -8.57
CA GLY A 154 22.43 29.58 -9.41
C GLY A 154 23.38 28.66 -8.62
N CYS A 155 23.25 28.60 -7.29
CA CYS A 155 24.07 27.77 -6.40
C CYS A 155 23.30 26.59 -5.77
N VAL A 156 22.23 26.14 -6.40
CA VAL A 156 21.47 24.95 -6.00
C VAL A 156 21.55 23.93 -7.12
N VAL A 157 22.04 22.73 -6.83
CA VAL A 157 22.04 21.63 -7.79
C VAL A 157 20.61 21.15 -8.05
N GLY A 158 20.37 20.59 -9.23
CA GLY A 158 19.08 19.96 -9.54
C GLY A 158 18.75 18.82 -8.57
N VAL A 159 17.45 18.54 -8.43
CA VAL A 159 16.95 17.47 -7.55
C VAL A 159 17.51 16.11 -8.00
N LYS A 160 18.14 15.39 -7.08
CA LYS A 160 18.71 14.05 -7.30
C LYS A 160 17.81 12.96 -6.71
N ASN A 161 17.93 11.72 -7.20
CA ASN A 161 17.09 10.59 -6.79
C ASN A 161 17.90 9.53 -6.05
N GLN A 162 17.56 9.28 -4.77
CA GLN A 162 18.24 8.30 -3.92
C GLN A 162 17.83 6.83 -4.19
N GLY A 163 16.83 6.59 -5.03
CA GLY A 163 16.30 5.26 -5.32
C GLY A 163 15.70 4.58 -4.09
N GLN A 164 15.94 3.27 -3.93
CA GLN A 164 15.42 2.49 -2.80
C GLN A 164 16.32 2.51 -1.55
N CYS A 165 17.47 3.18 -1.62
CA CYS A 165 18.44 3.27 -0.54
C CYS A 165 18.06 4.37 0.45
N GLY A 166 18.11 4.11 1.76
CA GLY A 166 17.88 5.09 2.83
C GLY A 166 19.03 6.09 3.03
N SER A 167 19.61 6.60 1.94
CA SER A 167 20.78 7.51 1.90
C SER A 167 20.41 9.01 1.95
N CYS A 168 19.18 9.37 2.31
CA CYS A 168 18.71 10.77 2.35
C CYS A 168 19.65 11.70 3.15
N TRP A 169 20.30 11.15 4.18
CA TRP A 169 21.29 11.83 4.99
C TRP A 169 22.53 12.26 4.20
N ALA A 170 23.01 11.42 3.28
CA ALA A 170 24.15 11.72 2.41
C ALA A 170 23.77 12.75 1.34
N PHE A 171 22.58 12.61 0.74
CA PHE A 171 22.04 13.54 -0.25
C PHE A 171 21.90 14.95 0.34
N ALA A 172 21.30 15.07 1.53
CA ALA A 172 21.14 16.36 2.19
C ALA A 172 22.49 17.01 2.56
N ALA A 173 23.48 16.21 2.99
CA ALA A 173 24.81 16.69 3.30
C ALA A 173 25.57 17.17 2.06
N VAL A 174 25.56 16.37 0.99
CA VAL A 174 26.25 16.70 -0.26
C VAL A 174 25.63 17.94 -0.91
N ALA A 175 24.30 18.02 -1.01
CA ALA A 175 23.61 19.21 -1.55
C ALA A 175 23.95 20.49 -0.75
N SER A 176 23.97 20.39 0.58
CA SER A 176 24.35 21.52 1.44
C SER A 176 25.80 21.97 1.19
N LEU A 177 26.70 21.02 0.95
CA LEU A 177 28.10 21.30 0.66
C LEU A 177 28.29 21.94 -0.71
N GLU A 178 27.65 21.40 -1.75
CA GLU A 178 27.70 21.93 -3.11
C GLU A 178 27.25 23.39 -3.15
N SER A 179 26.13 23.70 -2.50
CA SER A 179 25.63 25.07 -2.38
C SER A 179 26.59 25.97 -1.60
N ALA A 180 27.13 25.51 -0.47
CA ALA A 180 28.08 26.30 0.32
C ALA A 180 29.38 26.60 -0.45
N VAL A 181 29.88 25.64 -1.23
CA VAL A 181 31.07 25.80 -2.08
C VAL A 181 30.80 26.79 -3.21
N CYS A 182 29.63 26.71 -3.85
CA CYS A 182 29.24 27.65 -4.89
C CYS A 182 29.13 29.09 -4.35
N LEU A 183 28.46 29.27 -3.20
CA LEU A 183 28.33 30.57 -2.53
C LEU A 183 29.67 31.15 -2.07
N ALA A 184 30.70 30.31 -1.89
CA ALA A 184 32.07 30.75 -1.60
C ALA A 184 32.86 31.16 -2.85
N GLY A 185 32.22 31.22 -4.03
CA GLY A 185 32.82 31.68 -5.29
C GLY A 185 33.43 30.59 -6.16
N GLN A 186 33.18 29.31 -5.86
CA GLN A 186 33.60 28.20 -6.71
C GLN A 186 32.49 27.82 -7.71
N PRO A 187 32.80 27.16 -8.84
CA PRO A 187 31.77 26.67 -9.75
C PRO A 187 30.90 25.60 -9.09
N LEU A 188 29.57 25.70 -9.28
CA LEU A 188 28.61 24.67 -8.86
C LEU A 188 29.00 23.32 -9.48
N THR A 189 29.45 22.39 -8.64
CA THR A 189 29.93 21.07 -9.07
C THR A 189 29.05 20.01 -8.44
N SER A 190 28.52 19.08 -9.24
CA SER A 190 27.86 17.88 -8.73
C SER A 190 28.87 16.91 -8.10
N LEU A 191 28.77 16.73 -6.78
CA LEU A 191 29.55 15.84 -5.93
C LEU A 191 28.81 14.51 -5.73
N SER A 192 29.58 13.47 -5.41
CA SER A 192 29.10 12.08 -5.31
C SER A 192 28.52 11.76 -3.95
N GLU A 193 27.21 11.47 -3.91
CA GLU A 193 26.56 10.87 -2.76
C GLU A 193 27.08 9.45 -2.49
N GLN A 194 27.41 8.71 -3.54
CA GLN A 194 27.89 7.33 -3.45
C GLN A 194 29.17 7.21 -2.63
N HIS A 195 30.13 8.11 -2.86
CA HIS A 195 31.39 8.13 -2.12
C HIS A 195 31.13 8.33 -0.61
N VAL A 196 30.14 9.15 -0.25
CA VAL A 196 29.75 9.35 1.15
C VAL A 196 29.05 8.11 1.71
N VAL A 197 28.15 7.49 0.95
CA VAL A 197 27.44 6.26 1.34
C VAL A 197 28.40 5.08 1.58
N ASP A 198 29.42 4.93 0.74
CA ASP A 198 30.36 3.80 0.80
C ASP A 198 31.42 3.99 1.90
N CYS A 199 31.94 5.21 2.03
CA CYS A 199 33.13 5.48 2.84
C CYS A 199 32.84 6.04 4.24
N ASP A 200 31.63 6.58 4.49
CA ASP A 200 31.24 6.97 5.85
C ASP A 200 30.94 5.72 6.69
N LYS A 201 31.73 5.55 7.76
CA LYS A 201 31.60 4.45 8.72
C LYS A 201 30.76 4.82 9.94
N ALA A 202 30.45 6.10 10.14
CA ALA A 202 29.60 6.56 11.24
C ALA A 202 28.11 6.35 10.92
N SER A 203 27.74 6.40 9.65
CA SER A 203 26.38 6.17 9.16
C SER A 203 26.14 4.73 8.68
N TYR A 204 24.87 4.35 8.55
CA TYR A 204 24.45 3.00 8.19
C TYR A 204 24.14 2.84 6.69
N ALA A 205 24.78 3.64 5.83
CA ALA A 205 24.56 3.61 4.38
C ALA A 205 23.06 3.70 4.03
N CYS A 206 22.51 2.66 3.41
CA CYS A 206 21.11 2.59 3.01
C CYS A 206 20.12 2.31 4.14
N GLN A 207 20.60 2.12 5.37
CA GLN A 207 19.74 1.94 6.55
C GLN A 207 19.55 3.25 7.34
N GLY A 208 20.09 4.37 6.84
CA GLY A 208 19.94 5.70 7.44
C GLY A 208 21.22 6.26 8.04
N GLY A 209 21.13 7.53 8.45
CA GLY A 209 22.24 8.32 8.97
C GLY A 209 21.80 9.75 9.23
N PHE A 210 22.75 10.63 9.57
CA PHE A 210 22.47 12.06 9.80
C PHE A 210 23.35 12.94 8.91
N PRO A 211 22.79 14.02 8.32
CA PRO A 211 23.56 14.93 7.46
C PRO A 211 24.77 15.57 8.17
N GLY A 212 24.66 15.84 9.47
CA GLY A 212 25.76 16.41 10.26
C GLY A 212 26.96 15.47 10.38
N ASP A 213 26.71 14.17 10.54
CA ASP A 213 27.76 13.14 10.63
C ASP A 213 28.46 12.97 9.27
N ALA A 214 27.68 13.00 8.18
CA ALA A 214 28.21 13.01 6.82
C ALA A 214 29.10 14.22 6.56
N LEU A 215 28.67 15.44 6.91
CA LEU A 215 29.49 16.64 6.77
C LEU A 215 30.78 16.55 7.60
N SER A 216 30.72 15.97 8.79
CA SER A 216 31.89 15.73 9.65
C SER A 216 32.83 14.65 9.08
N PHE A 217 32.30 13.65 8.39
CA PHE A 217 33.08 12.71 7.60
C PHE A 217 33.79 13.43 6.44
N ILE A 218 33.06 14.23 5.65
CA ILE A 218 33.61 14.96 4.51
C ILE A 218 34.73 15.91 4.96
N GLN A 219 34.54 16.59 6.09
CA GLN A 219 35.55 17.45 6.70
C GLN A 219 36.85 16.69 7.00
N ARG A 220 36.75 15.48 7.58
CA ARG A 220 37.91 14.62 7.90
C ARG A 220 38.54 13.99 6.67
N ALA A 221 37.74 13.64 5.67
CA ALA A 221 38.20 13.08 4.39
C ALA A 221 38.88 14.13 3.50
N GLY A 222 38.70 15.42 3.80
CA GLY A 222 39.28 16.53 3.04
C GLY A 222 38.57 16.80 1.71
N GLY A 223 37.42 16.19 1.46
CA GLY A 223 36.67 16.37 0.20
C GLY A 223 35.77 15.19 -0.17
N VAL A 224 35.08 15.33 -1.30
CA VAL A 224 34.22 14.30 -1.92
C VAL A 224 34.53 14.23 -3.41
N CYS A 225 34.43 13.03 -3.99
CA CYS A 225 34.53 12.87 -5.44
C CYS A 225 33.36 13.53 -6.17
N THR A 226 33.51 13.75 -7.48
CA THR A 226 32.40 14.25 -8.31
C THR A 226 31.46 13.11 -8.66
N GLU A 227 30.18 13.41 -8.89
CA GLU A 227 29.18 12.41 -9.29
C GLU A 227 29.62 11.67 -10.56
N LYS A 228 30.27 12.36 -11.50
CA LYS A 228 30.82 11.75 -12.72
C LYS A 228 31.95 10.75 -12.44
N ALA A 229 32.77 10.98 -11.41
CA ALA A 229 33.91 10.13 -11.09
C ALA A 229 33.54 8.95 -10.19
N TYR A 230 32.45 9.06 -9.43
CA TYR A 230 31.92 8.00 -8.56
C TYR A 230 30.38 8.03 -8.63
N PRO A 231 29.78 7.43 -9.66
CA PRO A 231 28.33 7.50 -9.89
C PRO A 231 27.51 6.80 -8.80
N TYR A 232 26.30 7.30 -8.59
CA TYR A 232 25.35 6.71 -7.64
C TYR A 232 24.76 5.39 -8.14
N VAL A 233 25.02 4.32 -7.39
CA VAL A 233 24.56 2.93 -7.67
C VAL A 233 23.74 2.34 -6.53
N SER A 234 23.89 2.87 -5.31
CA SER A 234 23.18 2.38 -4.13
C SER A 234 21.66 2.48 -4.26
N GLY A 235 21.15 3.40 -5.09
CA GLY A 235 19.72 3.50 -5.39
C GLY A 235 19.11 2.24 -5.99
N ASP A 236 19.90 1.46 -6.75
CA ASP A 236 19.45 0.24 -7.43
C ASP A 236 19.80 -1.03 -6.65
N THR A 237 20.89 -1.01 -5.90
CA THR A 237 21.32 -2.16 -5.08
C THR A 237 20.62 -2.21 -3.72
N GLY A 238 20.24 -1.04 -3.19
CA GLY A 238 19.69 -0.89 -1.84
C GLY A 238 20.72 -1.06 -0.71
N ASP A 239 22.02 -1.09 -1.03
CA ASP A 239 23.11 -1.14 -0.05
C ASP A 239 24.34 -0.34 -0.52
N ARG A 240 25.30 -0.10 0.37
CA ARG A 240 26.61 0.48 0.00
C ARG A 240 27.42 -0.49 -0.86
N ASP A 241 28.30 0.05 -1.68
CA ASP A 241 29.39 -0.70 -2.29
C ASP A 241 30.66 -0.61 -1.42
N THR A 242 31.73 -1.28 -1.83
CA THR A 242 33.03 -1.21 -1.19
C THR A 242 33.62 0.18 -1.40
N CYS A 243 34.01 0.87 -0.33
CA CYS A 243 34.68 2.18 -0.42
C CYS A 243 35.96 2.11 -1.26
N GLN A 244 35.92 2.67 -2.47
CA GLN A 244 37.07 2.71 -3.39
C GLN A 244 37.80 4.04 -3.29
N THR A 245 38.75 4.18 -2.37
CA THR A 245 39.53 5.43 -2.20
C THR A 245 40.50 5.74 -3.35
N SER A 246 40.75 4.78 -4.25
CA SER A 246 41.66 4.93 -5.40
C SER A 246 40.94 5.18 -6.73
N SER A 247 39.60 5.07 -6.79
CA SER A 247 38.84 5.20 -8.03
C SER A 247 38.63 6.66 -8.46
N CYS A 248 38.77 7.60 -7.52
CA CYS A 248 38.59 9.02 -7.76
C CYS A 248 39.48 9.86 -6.84
N THR A 249 39.84 11.06 -7.28
CA THR A 249 40.50 12.06 -6.44
C THR A 249 39.43 12.97 -5.85
N PRO A 250 39.23 13.00 -4.51
CA PRO A 250 38.26 13.88 -3.90
C PRO A 250 38.55 15.35 -4.26
N LYS A 251 37.51 16.12 -4.60
CA LYS A 251 37.66 17.57 -4.72
C LYS A 251 37.91 18.14 -3.33
N GLY A 252 39.06 18.77 -3.15
CA GLY A 252 39.45 19.37 -1.88
C GLY A 252 38.44 20.42 -1.42
N VAL A 253 37.74 20.17 -0.31
CA VAL A 253 36.83 21.13 0.30
C VAL A 253 37.15 21.25 1.78
N THR A 254 37.51 22.45 2.22
CA THR A 254 37.78 22.72 3.64
C THR A 254 36.51 23.18 4.34
N ILE A 255 35.82 22.26 5.01
CA ILE A 255 34.72 22.59 5.91
C ILE A 255 35.34 23.14 7.21
N ARG A 256 35.03 24.39 7.57
CA ARG A 256 35.52 25.00 8.81
C ARG A 256 34.75 24.47 10.02
N ASN A 257 33.43 24.69 10.04
CA ASN A 257 32.53 24.25 11.09
C ASN A 257 31.25 23.66 10.49
N VAL A 258 30.76 22.57 11.09
CA VAL A 258 29.39 22.05 10.87
C VAL A 258 28.54 22.57 12.01
N VAL A 259 27.51 23.38 11.71
CA VAL A 259 26.71 24.06 12.74
C VAL A 259 25.26 23.58 12.67
N THR A 260 24.67 23.34 13.84
CA THR A 260 23.23 23.03 13.94
C THR A 260 22.45 24.33 14.00
N VAL A 261 21.40 24.44 13.19
CA VAL A 261 20.48 25.59 13.22
C VAL A 261 19.75 25.60 14.57
N PRO A 262 19.67 26.76 15.26
CA PRO A 262 18.90 26.85 16.50
C PRO A 262 17.45 26.39 16.29
N LYS A 263 16.89 25.68 17.28
CA LYS A 263 15.51 25.15 17.25
C LYS A 263 14.48 26.26 17.49
N SER A 264 14.50 27.30 16.66
CA SER A 264 13.62 28.46 16.71
C SER A 264 13.40 28.99 15.31
N GLU A 265 12.21 29.53 15.01
CA GLU A 265 11.91 30.12 13.71
C GLU A 265 12.90 31.21 13.31
N ASN A 266 13.24 32.10 14.26
CA ASN A 266 14.22 33.15 14.01
C ASN A 266 15.62 32.60 13.67
N GLY A 267 16.03 31.50 14.32
CA GLY A 267 17.27 30.80 14.00
C GLY A 267 17.27 30.16 12.61
N LEU A 268 16.11 29.64 12.17
CA LEU A 268 15.94 29.12 10.82
C LEU A 268 15.95 30.24 9.78
N LEU A 269 15.23 31.34 10.02
CA LEU A 269 15.24 32.53 9.16
C LEU A 269 16.66 33.10 9.02
N GLN A 270 17.41 33.17 10.12
CA GLN A 270 18.82 33.58 10.09
C GLN A 270 19.70 32.64 9.27
N ALA A 271 19.48 31.33 9.37
CA ALA A 271 20.24 30.37 8.57
C ALA A 271 19.91 30.51 7.07
N LEU A 272 18.62 30.64 6.75
CA LEU A 272 18.10 30.80 5.39
C LEU A 272 18.52 32.13 4.75
N SER A 273 18.78 33.19 5.51
CA SER A 273 19.28 34.45 4.94
C SER A 273 20.68 34.31 4.35
N GLY A 274 21.48 33.36 4.83
CA GLY A 274 22.88 33.20 4.44
C GLY A 274 23.18 32.03 3.50
N ARG A 275 22.41 30.93 3.55
CA ARG A 275 22.60 29.73 2.72
C ARG A 275 21.40 28.78 2.74
N PRO A 276 21.31 27.81 1.81
CA PRO A 276 20.37 26.69 1.92
C PRO A 276 20.59 25.88 3.20
N VAL A 277 19.50 25.35 3.77
CA VAL A 277 19.49 24.60 5.03
C VAL A 277 19.04 23.16 4.78
N ALA A 278 19.75 22.19 5.37
CA ALA A 278 19.31 20.79 5.40
C ALA A 278 18.22 20.59 6.46
N VAL A 279 17.08 20.04 6.04
CA VAL A 279 15.94 19.77 6.93
C VAL A 279 15.67 18.26 6.99
N GLY A 280 15.52 17.72 8.19
CA GLY A 280 15.12 16.34 8.43
C GLY A 280 13.62 16.27 8.75
N VAL A 281 12.87 15.45 8.00
CA VAL A 281 11.43 15.23 8.23
C VAL A 281 11.18 13.74 8.44
N ALA A 282 10.41 13.40 9.48
CA ALA A 282 10.02 12.02 9.76
C ALA A 282 8.92 11.55 8.77
N ALA A 283 9.33 11.03 7.62
CA ALA A 283 8.42 10.49 6.59
C ALA A 283 7.60 9.26 7.05
N GLY A 284 7.91 8.69 8.23
CA GLY A 284 7.15 7.61 8.86
C GLY A 284 5.90 8.07 9.62
N ASN A 285 5.75 9.37 9.88
CA ASN A 285 4.67 9.93 10.69
C ASN A 285 3.31 9.84 9.94
N PRO A 286 2.23 9.38 10.59
CA PRO A 286 0.86 9.43 10.07
C PRO A 286 0.45 10.77 9.45
N THR A 287 1.01 11.89 9.91
CA THR A 287 0.76 13.23 9.35
C THR A 287 1.19 13.36 7.88
N TRP A 288 2.28 12.67 7.48
CA TRP A 288 2.78 12.67 6.09
C TRP A 288 2.37 11.41 5.31
N LYS A 289 1.93 10.35 6.01
CA LYS A 289 1.34 9.14 5.42
C LYS A 289 -0.19 9.27 5.30
N GLN A 290 -0.66 10.25 4.54
CA GLN A 290 -2.07 10.26 4.11
C GLN A 290 -2.28 9.39 2.86
N ASP A 291 -1.90 8.11 2.91
CA ASP A 291 -2.52 7.14 2.01
C ASP A 291 -3.87 6.75 2.64
N LYS A 292 -4.89 7.62 2.52
CA LYS A 292 -6.26 7.29 2.92
C LYS A 292 -6.68 6.04 2.13
N ILE A 293 -6.92 4.93 2.83
CA ILE A 293 -7.45 3.71 2.22
C ILE A 293 -8.84 4.07 1.68
N THR A 294 -9.01 4.02 0.36
CA THR A 294 -10.30 4.32 -0.27
C THR A 294 -11.37 3.32 0.15
N HIS A 295 -12.63 3.75 0.16
CA HIS A 295 -13.78 2.94 0.61
C HIS A 295 -13.81 1.54 -0.01
N ASN A 296 -13.61 1.44 -1.33
CA ASN A 296 -13.61 0.17 -2.05
C ASN A 296 -12.43 -0.73 -1.68
N VAL A 297 -11.25 -0.16 -1.39
CA VAL A 297 -10.06 -0.92 -0.96
C VAL A 297 -10.31 -1.54 0.42
N TRP A 298 -10.85 -0.75 1.35
CA TRP A 298 -11.22 -1.26 2.68
C TRP A 298 -12.32 -2.32 2.60
N THR A 299 -13.37 -2.07 1.82
CA THR A 299 -14.47 -3.02 1.60
C THR A 299 -13.97 -4.34 1.02
N ALA A 300 -13.02 -4.29 0.08
CA ALA A 300 -12.40 -5.48 -0.48
C ALA A 300 -11.59 -6.28 0.55
N TYR A 301 -10.90 -5.62 1.49
CA TYR A 301 -10.21 -6.31 2.58
C TYR A 301 -11.17 -7.05 3.50
N VAL A 302 -12.25 -6.40 3.92
CA VAL A 302 -13.26 -7.00 4.79
C VAL A 302 -13.97 -8.15 4.07
N PHE A 303 -14.40 -7.94 2.83
CA PHE A 303 -14.95 -9.01 2.00
C PHE A 303 -13.99 -10.19 1.90
N THR A 304 -12.71 -9.94 1.60
CA THR A 304 -11.69 -10.98 1.44
C THR A 304 -11.55 -11.79 2.73
N LEU A 305 -11.52 -11.15 3.90
CA LEU A 305 -11.45 -11.84 5.18
C LEU A 305 -12.63 -12.80 5.37
N PHE A 306 -13.87 -12.29 5.28
CA PHE A 306 -15.06 -13.09 5.55
C PHE A 306 -15.29 -14.18 4.50
N PHE A 307 -15.18 -13.84 3.22
CA PHE A 307 -15.40 -14.77 2.13
C PHE A 307 -14.39 -15.91 2.14
N TRP A 308 -13.09 -15.63 2.32
CA TRP A 308 -12.07 -16.68 2.34
C TRP A 308 -12.15 -17.57 3.57
N SER A 309 -12.56 -17.03 4.73
CA SER A 309 -12.86 -17.85 5.91
C SER A 309 -14.06 -18.76 5.68
N ALA A 310 -15.17 -18.24 5.12
CA ALA A 310 -16.33 -19.04 4.78
C ALA A 310 -16.02 -20.13 3.74
N ARG A 311 -15.32 -19.75 2.67
CA ARG A 311 -14.81 -20.66 1.61
C ARG A 311 -13.94 -21.76 2.17
N SER A 312 -13.10 -21.46 3.16
CA SER A 312 -12.25 -22.49 3.77
C SER A 312 -13.08 -23.54 4.51
N ILE A 313 -14.15 -23.15 5.21
CA ILE A 313 -15.03 -24.10 5.90
C ILE A 313 -15.89 -24.89 4.88
N LEU A 314 -16.54 -24.18 3.96
CA LEU A 314 -17.53 -24.75 3.05
C LEU A 314 -16.94 -25.54 1.88
N PHE A 315 -15.77 -25.14 1.38
CA PHE A 315 -15.22 -25.68 0.13
C PHE A 315 -13.93 -26.47 0.32
N GLN A 316 -13.44 -26.67 1.54
CA GLN A 316 -12.24 -27.49 1.79
C GLN A 316 -12.61 -28.79 2.52
N GLN A 317 -11.88 -29.12 3.60
CA GLN A 317 -11.84 -30.46 4.18
C GLN A 317 -13.18 -30.99 4.68
N VAL A 318 -14.04 -30.13 5.22
CA VAL A 318 -15.29 -30.56 5.88
C VAL A 318 -16.33 -31.05 4.85
N VAL A 319 -16.47 -30.36 3.72
CA VAL A 319 -17.47 -30.75 2.70
C VAL A 319 -17.10 -32.05 2.00
N ALA A 320 -15.80 -32.29 1.76
CA ALA A 320 -15.34 -33.55 1.18
C ALA A 320 -15.69 -34.72 2.11
N GLY A 321 -15.42 -34.58 3.41
CA GLY A 321 -15.84 -35.54 4.43
C GLY A 321 -17.35 -35.74 4.49
N TYR A 322 -18.13 -34.66 4.48
CA TYR A 322 -19.58 -34.73 4.53
C TYR A 322 -20.18 -35.49 3.34
N VAL A 323 -19.77 -35.14 2.11
CA VAL A 323 -20.27 -35.79 0.90
C VAL A 323 -19.84 -37.26 0.86
N PHE A 324 -18.61 -37.57 1.29
CA PHE A 324 -18.14 -38.95 1.38
C PHE A 324 -18.93 -39.76 2.41
N VAL A 325 -19.17 -39.24 3.61
CA VAL A 325 -19.97 -39.92 4.65
C VAL A 325 -21.42 -40.12 4.20
N LEU A 326 -21.99 -39.16 3.46
CA LEU A 326 -23.35 -39.24 2.93
C LEU A 326 -23.49 -40.30 1.82
N THR A 327 -22.48 -40.46 0.97
CA THR A 327 -22.58 -41.25 -0.27
C THR A 327 -21.72 -42.51 -0.31
N SER A 328 -20.80 -42.66 0.66
CA SER A 328 -19.79 -43.73 0.73
C SER A 328 -18.94 -43.88 -0.54
N SER A 329 -18.73 -42.79 -1.28
CA SER A 329 -18.02 -42.77 -2.57
C SER A 329 -17.29 -41.45 -2.77
N ASN A 330 -16.13 -41.49 -3.45
CA ASN A 330 -15.40 -40.28 -3.84
C ASN A 330 -15.94 -39.65 -5.12
N LYS A 331 -16.71 -40.38 -5.95
CA LYS A 331 -17.31 -39.84 -7.18
C LYS A 331 -18.19 -38.61 -6.90
N PRO A 332 -19.16 -38.63 -5.96
CA PRO A 332 -19.98 -37.46 -5.68
C PRO A 332 -19.17 -36.27 -5.14
N VAL A 333 -18.10 -36.52 -4.38
CA VAL A 333 -17.18 -35.46 -3.91
C VAL A 333 -16.56 -34.74 -5.11
N GLY A 334 -16.07 -35.51 -6.09
CA GLY A 334 -15.55 -34.98 -7.34
C GLY A 334 -16.60 -34.24 -8.18
N ILE A 335 -17.82 -34.78 -8.27
CA ILE A 335 -18.93 -34.17 -9.04
C ILE A 335 -19.37 -32.84 -8.43
N VAL A 336 -19.52 -32.74 -7.10
CA VAL A 336 -19.85 -31.48 -6.42
C VAL A 336 -18.84 -30.38 -6.78
N LYS A 337 -17.54 -30.70 -6.77
CA LYS A 337 -16.48 -29.77 -7.18
C LYS A 337 -16.51 -29.47 -8.67
N GLY A 338 -16.72 -30.49 -9.50
CA GLY A 338 -16.84 -30.37 -10.95
C GLY A 338 -17.92 -29.39 -11.38
N ILE A 339 -19.11 -29.48 -10.78
CA ILE A 339 -20.25 -28.60 -11.09
C ILE A 339 -19.93 -27.14 -10.78
N GLN A 340 -19.27 -26.87 -9.64
CA GLN A 340 -18.78 -25.53 -9.31
C GLN A 340 -17.84 -24.98 -10.38
N GLY A 341 -16.88 -25.82 -10.81
CA GLY A 341 -15.97 -25.49 -11.91
C GLY A 341 -16.66 -25.16 -13.20
N ILE A 342 -17.52 -26.07 -13.67
CA ILE A 342 -18.25 -25.96 -14.95
C ILE A 342 -19.08 -24.69 -14.96
N SER A 343 -19.83 -24.44 -13.89
CA SER A 343 -20.60 -23.21 -13.75
C SER A 343 -19.70 -21.99 -13.81
N GLN A 344 -18.58 -21.98 -13.09
CA GLN A 344 -17.64 -20.86 -13.14
C GLN A 344 -17.07 -20.63 -14.56
N LEU A 345 -16.72 -21.69 -15.30
CA LEU A 345 -16.23 -21.56 -16.69
C LEU A 345 -17.26 -20.88 -17.58
N LEU A 346 -18.46 -21.45 -17.61
CA LEU A 346 -19.54 -21.06 -18.52
C LEU A 346 -19.85 -19.58 -18.40
N PHE A 347 -19.73 -19.04 -17.18
CA PHE A 347 -20.06 -17.65 -16.90
C PHE A 347 -18.84 -16.73 -16.76
N SER A 348 -17.60 -17.23 -16.63
CA SER A 348 -16.40 -16.39 -16.40
C SER A 348 -16.10 -15.41 -17.55
N LEU A 349 -16.15 -15.86 -18.80
CA LEU A 349 -15.94 -15.00 -19.97
C LEU A 349 -17.09 -14.00 -20.17
N PRO A 350 -18.38 -14.41 -20.18
CA PRO A 350 -19.49 -13.46 -20.20
C PRO A 350 -19.46 -12.46 -19.05
N ALA A 351 -19.15 -12.90 -17.84
CA ALA A 351 -19.05 -12.04 -16.67
C ALA A 351 -17.92 -11.01 -16.80
N GLY A 352 -16.76 -11.40 -17.33
CA GLY A 352 -15.68 -10.46 -17.66
C GLY A 352 -16.13 -9.41 -18.68
N LEU A 353 -16.80 -9.83 -19.76
CA LEU A 353 -17.34 -8.91 -20.78
C LEU A 353 -18.40 -7.98 -20.21
N PHE A 354 -19.27 -8.48 -19.32
CA PHE A 354 -20.24 -7.64 -18.61
C PHE A 354 -19.56 -6.66 -17.67
N ALA A 355 -18.50 -7.07 -16.97
CA ALA A 355 -17.72 -6.19 -16.08
C ALA A 355 -16.96 -5.07 -16.81
N ASP A 356 -16.76 -5.22 -18.11
CA ASP A 356 -16.21 -4.17 -18.97
C ASP A 356 -17.31 -3.24 -19.56
N ARG A 357 -18.58 -3.65 -19.57
CA ARG A 357 -19.69 -2.88 -20.20
C ARG A 357 -20.74 -2.33 -19.23
N ILE A 358 -20.88 -2.93 -18.07
CA ILE A 358 -21.86 -2.59 -17.03
C ILE A 358 -21.07 -2.14 -15.80
N ARG A 359 -21.64 -1.22 -15.01
CA ARG A 359 -21.07 -0.81 -13.71
C ARG A 359 -20.71 -2.03 -12.86
N ARG A 360 -19.46 -2.07 -12.38
CA ARG A 360 -18.89 -3.25 -11.70
C ARG A 360 -19.48 -3.46 -10.32
N ASP A 361 -19.89 -2.39 -9.63
CA ASP A 361 -20.59 -2.46 -8.35
C ASP A 361 -21.96 -3.17 -8.49
N THR A 362 -22.65 -2.98 -9.61
CA THR A 362 -23.93 -3.63 -9.90
C THR A 362 -23.75 -5.13 -10.11
N ILE A 363 -22.66 -5.53 -10.79
CA ILE A 363 -22.28 -6.93 -10.94
C ILE A 363 -21.91 -7.54 -9.59
N LEU A 364 -21.20 -6.82 -8.74
CA LEU A 364 -20.87 -7.29 -7.39
C LEU A 364 -22.12 -7.47 -6.53
N LYS A 365 -23.08 -6.54 -6.56
CA LYS A 365 -24.38 -6.67 -5.88
C LYS A 365 -25.17 -7.88 -6.39
N LEU A 366 -25.23 -8.08 -7.71
CA LEU A 366 -25.85 -9.27 -8.31
C LEU A 366 -25.16 -10.56 -7.83
N SER A 367 -23.83 -10.58 -7.83
CA SER A 367 -23.07 -11.73 -7.32
C SER A 367 -23.35 -11.95 -5.82
N GLY A 368 -23.47 -10.90 -5.01
CA GLY A 368 -23.87 -10.98 -3.60
C GLY A 368 -25.21 -11.67 -3.42
N ALA A 369 -26.23 -11.32 -4.22
CA ALA A 369 -27.53 -11.99 -4.19
C ALA A 369 -27.42 -13.49 -4.54
N ILE A 370 -26.65 -13.84 -5.58
CA ILE A 370 -26.39 -15.23 -5.97
C ILE A 370 -25.69 -16.00 -4.84
N GLY A 371 -24.73 -15.37 -4.17
CA GLY A 371 -24.01 -15.95 -3.03
C GLY A 371 -24.90 -16.23 -1.83
N ILE A 372 -25.83 -15.32 -1.49
CA ILE A 372 -26.82 -15.51 -0.42
C ILE A 372 -27.74 -16.69 -0.74
N VAL A 373 -28.27 -16.75 -1.97
CA VAL A 373 -29.11 -17.88 -2.41
C VAL A 373 -28.32 -19.19 -2.38
N GLY A 374 -27.07 -19.19 -2.86
CA GLY A 374 -26.17 -20.33 -2.79
C GLY A 374 -25.92 -20.82 -1.35
N ALA A 375 -25.72 -19.90 -0.41
CA ALA A 375 -25.54 -20.21 1.00
C ALA A 375 -26.81 -20.79 1.65
N ILE A 376 -27.99 -20.23 1.36
CA ILE A 376 -29.27 -20.74 1.86
C ILE A 376 -29.53 -22.16 1.34
N ILE A 377 -29.34 -22.41 0.04
CA ILE A 377 -29.53 -23.74 -0.54
C ILE A 377 -28.49 -24.71 0.04
N THR A 378 -27.25 -24.28 0.26
CA THR A 378 -26.23 -25.10 0.94
C THR A 378 -26.71 -25.49 2.34
N PHE A 379 -27.18 -24.53 3.14
CA PHE A 379 -27.67 -24.75 4.49
C PHE A 379 -28.85 -25.74 4.52
N VAL A 380 -29.86 -25.53 3.67
CA VAL A 380 -31.03 -26.42 3.56
C VAL A 380 -30.59 -27.83 3.12
N SER A 381 -29.66 -27.94 2.18
CA SER A 381 -29.16 -29.22 1.67
C SER A 381 -28.37 -30.00 2.71
N VAL A 382 -27.56 -29.32 3.52
CA VAL A 382 -26.84 -29.92 4.65
C VAL A 382 -27.82 -30.40 5.72
N LYS A 383 -28.81 -29.59 6.07
CA LYS A 383 -29.82 -29.94 7.08
C LYS A 383 -30.65 -31.16 6.66
N THR A 384 -31.13 -31.16 5.41
CA THR A 384 -31.98 -32.21 4.81
C THR A 384 -31.19 -33.40 4.25
N THR A 385 -29.86 -33.40 4.34
CA THR A 385 -29.00 -34.46 3.77
C THR A 385 -29.20 -34.70 2.28
N SER A 386 -29.55 -33.67 1.53
CA SER A 386 -29.84 -33.75 0.09
C SER A 386 -28.58 -33.53 -0.75
N ILE A 387 -28.10 -34.57 -1.43
CA ILE A 387 -26.97 -34.46 -2.37
C ILE A 387 -27.33 -33.65 -3.62
N ASN A 388 -28.57 -33.77 -4.11
CA ASN A 388 -29.05 -33.02 -5.27
C ASN A 388 -29.09 -31.52 -4.97
N GLY A 389 -29.49 -31.15 -3.75
CA GLY A 389 -29.44 -29.76 -3.30
C GLY A 389 -28.01 -29.21 -3.26
N LEU A 390 -27.03 -30.03 -2.86
CA LEU A 390 -25.61 -29.65 -2.91
C LEU A 390 -25.10 -29.44 -4.34
N TYR A 391 -25.55 -30.24 -5.32
CA TYR A 391 -25.20 -30.01 -6.73
C TYR A 391 -25.68 -28.65 -7.22
N VAL A 392 -26.93 -28.28 -6.91
CA VAL A 392 -27.47 -26.95 -7.24
C VAL A 392 -26.71 -25.85 -6.53
N ALA A 393 -26.45 -26.00 -5.23
CA ALA A 393 -25.73 -25.01 -4.43
C ALA A 393 -24.32 -24.75 -4.97
N PHE A 394 -23.56 -25.80 -5.30
CA PHE A 394 -22.19 -25.65 -5.83
C PHE A 394 -22.20 -25.08 -7.25
N GLY A 395 -23.22 -25.34 -8.06
CA GLY A 395 -23.44 -24.65 -9.33
C GLY A 395 -23.62 -23.13 -9.12
N LEU A 396 -24.40 -22.72 -8.12
CA LEU A 396 -24.56 -21.31 -7.77
C LEU A 396 -23.27 -20.70 -7.23
N TRP A 397 -22.48 -21.44 -6.45
CA TRP A 397 -21.16 -20.96 -6.00
C TRP A 397 -20.17 -20.78 -7.14
N GLY A 398 -20.27 -21.58 -8.21
CA GLY A 398 -19.51 -21.37 -9.45
C GLY A 398 -19.94 -20.10 -10.19
N LEU A 399 -21.25 -19.89 -10.31
CA LEU A 399 -21.85 -18.69 -10.91
C LEU A 399 -21.47 -17.43 -10.12
N PHE A 400 -21.56 -17.49 -8.78
CA PHE A 400 -21.09 -16.46 -7.87
C PHE A 400 -19.65 -16.07 -8.19
N ALA A 401 -18.74 -17.03 -8.23
CA ALA A 401 -17.31 -16.78 -8.44
C ALA A 401 -17.01 -16.19 -9.83
N ALA A 402 -17.78 -16.60 -10.85
CA ALA A 402 -17.63 -16.09 -12.21
C ALA A 402 -17.88 -14.57 -12.30
N PHE A 403 -18.92 -14.06 -11.63
CA PHE A 403 -19.24 -12.63 -11.62
C PHE A 403 -18.43 -11.85 -10.59
N GLN A 404 -18.21 -12.44 -9.42
CA GLN A 404 -17.60 -11.77 -8.28
C GLN A 404 -16.10 -11.50 -8.51
N SER A 405 -15.33 -12.49 -8.97
CA SER A 405 -13.87 -12.37 -9.03
C SER A 405 -13.38 -11.31 -10.04
N PRO A 406 -13.82 -11.30 -11.31
CA PRO A 406 -13.33 -10.32 -12.28
C PRO A 406 -13.72 -8.89 -11.93
N ALA A 407 -14.99 -8.67 -11.54
CA ALA A 407 -15.50 -7.34 -11.21
C ALA A 407 -14.81 -6.75 -9.97
N MET A 408 -14.57 -7.57 -8.94
CA MET A 408 -13.90 -7.13 -7.71
C MET A 408 -12.43 -6.80 -7.96
N GLU A 409 -11.68 -7.64 -8.68
CA GLU A 409 -10.26 -7.38 -8.94
C GLU A 409 -10.07 -6.11 -9.77
N ALA A 410 -10.92 -5.88 -10.77
CA ALA A 410 -10.90 -4.67 -11.57
C ALA A 410 -11.26 -3.42 -10.74
N LEU A 411 -12.38 -3.46 -10.00
CA LEU A 411 -12.81 -2.33 -9.16
C LEU A 411 -11.80 -2.00 -8.05
N PHE A 412 -11.19 -3.02 -7.44
CA PHE A 412 -10.14 -2.86 -6.46
C PHE A 412 -8.90 -2.18 -7.07
N ALA A 413 -8.45 -2.64 -8.25
CA ALA A 413 -7.31 -2.05 -8.94
C ALA A 413 -7.53 -0.58 -9.32
N ASP A 414 -8.74 -0.23 -9.73
CA ASP A 414 -9.12 1.12 -10.16
C ASP A 414 -9.30 2.08 -8.99
N SER A 415 -9.57 1.55 -7.79
CA SER A 415 -9.68 2.32 -6.55
C SER A 415 -8.32 2.66 -5.92
N ILE A 416 -7.22 2.29 -6.57
CA ILE A 416 -5.84 2.53 -6.12
C ILE A 416 -5.08 3.36 -7.16
N PRO A 417 -4.31 4.39 -6.74
CA PRO A 417 -3.46 5.16 -7.65
C PRO A 417 -2.52 4.28 -8.49
N PRO A 418 -2.28 4.62 -9.77
CA PRO A 418 -1.22 4.00 -10.56
C PRO A 418 0.13 4.04 -9.82
N GLY A 419 0.97 3.01 -9.98
CA GLY A 419 2.27 2.91 -9.29
C GLY A 419 2.20 2.46 -7.82
N LYS A 420 1.09 2.69 -7.11
CA LYS A 420 0.91 2.30 -5.69
C LYS A 420 0.17 0.98 -5.48
N ARG A 421 -0.04 0.17 -6.53
CA ARG A 421 -0.91 -1.03 -6.50
C ARG A 421 -0.29 -2.22 -5.77
N SER A 422 1.03 -2.40 -5.86
CA SER A 422 1.72 -3.59 -5.34
C SER A 422 1.41 -3.87 -3.86
N PHE A 423 1.47 -2.83 -3.02
CA PHE A 423 1.28 -2.94 -1.58
C PHE A 423 -0.17 -3.28 -1.17
N PRO A 424 -1.22 -2.58 -1.64
CA PRO A 424 -2.60 -2.97 -1.36
C PRO A 424 -2.98 -4.38 -1.85
N PHE A 425 -2.48 -4.81 -3.01
CA PHE A 425 -2.67 -6.18 -3.50
C PHE A 425 -1.97 -7.20 -2.59
N MET A 426 -0.76 -6.90 -2.12
CA MET A 426 -0.05 -7.73 -1.14
C MET A 426 -0.86 -7.86 0.16
N ILE A 427 -1.41 -6.76 0.69
CA ILE A 427 -2.27 -6.80 1.88
C ILE A 427 -3.48 -7.71 1.64
N LYS A 428 -4.22 -7.51 0.54
CA LYS A 428 -5.37 -8.35 0.18
C LYS A 428 -5.01 -9.83 0.13
N TYR A 429 -3.87 -10.16 -0.47
CA TYR A 429 -3.36 -11.53 -0.56
C TYR A 429 -2.97 -12.12 0.80
N ASN A 430 -2.35 -11.34 1.68
CA ASN A 430 -2.03 -11.78 3.03
C ASN A 430 -3.29 -11.98 3.88
N ILE A 431 -4.30 -11.11 3.72
CA ILE A 431 -5.62 -11.29 4.34
C ILE A 431 -6.25 -12.60 3.88
N SER A 432 -6.21 -12.94 2.58
CA SER A 432 -6.79 -14.19 2.10
C SER A 432 -6.05 -15.43 2.63
N ASN A 433 -4.73 -15.38 2.79
CA ASN A 433 -3.96 -16.46 3.43
C ASN A 433 -4.30 -16.61 4.91
N LEU A 434 -4.38 -15.50 5.65
CA LEU A 434 -4.79 -15.51 7.06
C LEU A 434 -6.22 -16.04 7.22
N ALA A 435 -7.15 -15.59 6.37
CA ALA A 435 -8.54 -16.03 6.35
C ALA A 435 -8.69 -17.53 6.07
N GLN A 436 -7.84 -18.08 5.19
CA GLN A 436 -7.76 -19.53 4.94
C GLN A 436 -7.29 -20.33 6.16
N MET A 437 -6.58 -19.72 7.11
CA MET A 437 -6.18 -20.36 8.36
C MET A 437 -7.27 -20.23 9.43
N LEU A 438 -8.02 -19.12 9.42
CA LEU A 438 -9.13 -18.92 10.36
C LEU A 438 -10.24 -19.96 10.18
N GLY A 439 -10.57 -20.34 8.94
CA GLY A 439 -11.60 -21.35 8.66
C GLY A 439 -11.37 -22.68 9.39
N PRO A 440 -10.23 -23.37 9.19
CA PRO A 440 -9.95 -24.64 9.84
C PRO A 440 -9.71 -24.49 11.34
N VAL A 441 -9.17 -23.34 11.81
CA VAL A 441 -9.08 -23.04 13.25
C VAL A 441 -10.47 -23.01 13.89
N LEU A 442 -11.42 -22.29 13.28
CA LEU A 442 -12.82 -22.26 13.75
C LEU A 442 -13.45 -23.66 13.69
N SER A 443 -13.19 -24.43 12.63
CA SER A 443 -13.63 -25.83 12.53
C SER A 443 -13.08 -26.70 13.67
N ILE A 444 -11.82 -26.52 14.08
CA ILE A 444 -11.23 -27.26 15.23
C ILE A 444 -12.00 -26.96 16.51
N PHE A 445 -12.31 -25.69 16.78
CA PHE A 445 -13.11 -25.31 17.94
C PHE A 445 -14.51 -25.93 17.91
N LEU A 446 -15.15 -25.93 16.74
CA LEU A 446 -16.49 -26.52 16.56
C LEU A 446 -16.45 -28.04 16.72
N PHE A 447 -15.47 -28.75 16.16
CA PHE A 447 -15.31 -30.20 16.35
C PHE A 447 -14.99 -30.56 17.80
N LYS A 448 -14.28 -29.70 18.54
CA LYS A 448 -14.07 -29.92 19.99
C LYS A 448 -15.38 -29.86 20.77
N PHE A 449 -16.36 -29.07 20.31
CA PHE A 449 -17.65 -28.93 20.96
C PHE A 449 -18.67 -30.00 20.52
N TYR A 450 -18.78 -30.26 19.21
CA TYR A 450 -19.78 -31.17 18.64
C TYR A 450 -19.31 -32.62 18.54
N GLY A 451 -18.00 -32.87 18.56
CA GLY A 451 -17.38 -34.18 18.43
C GLY A 451 -16.35 -34.26 17.30
N ASP A 452 -15.30 -35.06 17.48
CA ASP A 452 -14.18 -35.21 16.54
C ASP A 452 -14.26 -36.53 15.75
N LYS A 453 -15.38 -36.74 15.07
CA LYS A 453 -15.62 -37.94 14.25
C LYS A 453 -16.13 -37.56 12.87
N TRP A 454 -15.78 -38.38 11.87
CA TRP A 454 -16.31 -38.24 10.51
C TRP A 454 -17.75 -38.76 10.42
N GLN A 455 -18.67 -38.09 11.10
CA GLN A 455 -20.08 -38.45 11.21
C GLN A 455 -20.96 -37.23 10.94
N LEU A 456 -22.18 -37.46 10.44
CA LEU A 456 -23.07 -36.36 10.02
C LEU A 456 -23.43 -35.39 11.16
N PRO A 457 -23.74 -35.84 12.40
CA PRO A 457 -24.04 -34.92 13.51
C PRO A 457 -22.92 -33.93 13.83
N GLU A 458 -21.66 -34.32 13.64
CA GLU A 458 -20.48 -33.51 13.89
C GLU A 458 -20.15 -32.60 12.69
N LEU A 459 -20.33 -33.08 11.46
CA LEU A 459 -19.98 -32.34 10.24
C LEU A 459 -21.00 -31.26 9.87
N LYS A 460 -22.30 -31.52 10.08
CA LYS A 460 -23.39 -30.57 9.78
C LYS A 460 -23.22 -29.20 10.45
N PRO A 461 -23.06 -29.08 11.78
CA PRO A 461 -22.99 -27.78 12.44
C PRO A 461 -21.78 -26.95 11.97
N VAL A 462 -20.67 -27.59 11.61
CA VAL A 462 -19.50 -26.90 11.05
C VAL A 462 -19.81 -26.30 9.68
N LEU A 463 -20.49 -27.05 8.79
CA LEU A 463 -20.90 -26.53 7.48
C LEU A 463 -21.99 -25.47 7.59
N GLU A 464 -22.94 -25.63 8.51
CA GLU A 464 -23.98 -24.64 8.79
C GLU A 464 -23.38 -23.31 9.25
N PHE A 465 -22.38 -23.35 10.13
CA PHE A 465 -21.63 -22.16 10.54
C PHE A 465 -20.89 -21.50 9.35
N GLY A 466 -20.30 -22.30 8.47
CA GLY A 466 -19.71 -21.82 7.23
C GLY A 466 -20.72 -21.09 6.32
N CYS A 467 -21.98 -21.54 6.28
CA CYS A 467 -23.05 -20.88 5.52
C CYS A 467 -23.39 -19.51 6.10
N VAL A 468 -23.40 -19.36 7.43
CA VAL A 468 -23.64 -18.07 8.09
C VAL A 468 -22.53 -17.06 7.74
N LEU A 469 -21.26 -17.49 7.82
CA LEU A 469 -20.14 -16.64 7.40
C LEU A 469 -20.19 -16.28 5.91
N ALA A 470 -20.66 -17.20 5.07
CA ALA A 470 -20.82 -16.95 3.64
C ALA A 470 -21.89 -15.88 3.36
N ILE A 471 -23.01 -15.90 4.08
CA ILE A 471 -24.06 -14.85 3.97
C ILE A 471 -23.48 -13.48 4.37
N ILE A 472 -22.74 -13.41 5.47
CA ILE A 472 -22.07 -12.17 5.89
C ILE A 472 -21.10 -11.68 4.81
N GLY A 473 -20.27 -12.58 4.27
CA GLY A 473 -19.36 -12.29 3.15
C GLY A 473 -20.10 -11.74 1.92
N SER A 474 -21.21 -12.36 1.54
CA SER A 474 -22.01 -11.94 0.39
C SER A 474 -22.73 -10.61 0.62
N LEU A 475 -23.13 -10.28 1.85
CA LEU A 475 -23.74 -8.98 2.18
C LEU A 475 -22.75 -7.81 2.05
N ILE A 476 -21.46 -8.04 2.29
CA ILE A 476 -20.42 -7.00 2.14
C ILE A 476 -20.31 -6.55 0.68
N LEU A 477 -20.60 -7.41 -0.29
CA LEU A 477 -20.55 -7.06 -1.71
C LEU A 477 -21.51 -5.91 -2.09
N PHE A 478 -22.57 -5.69 -1.30
CA PHE A 478 -23.51 -4.59 -1.52
C PHE A 478 -22.94 -3.21 -1.14
N GLN A 479 -21.82 -3.17 -0.42
CA GLN A 479 -21.16 -1.94 0.01
C GLN A 479 -20.21 -1.36 -1.04
N PHE A 480 -19.87 -2.10 -2.09
CA PHE A 480 -19.05 -1.57 -3.19
C PHE A 480 -19.81 -0.48 -3.95
N ASN A 481 -19.08 0.56 -4.34
CA ASN A 481 -19.60 1.64 -5.15
C ASN A 481 -18.60 2.05 -6.24
N ASP A 482 -19.02 1.93 -7.50
CA ASP A 482 -18.19 2.26 -8.66
C ASP A 482 -17.90 3.76 -8.75
N ASP A 483 -18.81 4.61 -8.27
CA ASP A 483 -18.64 6.07 -8.30
C ASP A 483 -17.49 6.53 -7.38
N ARG A 484 -17.10 5.69 -6.42
CA ARG A 484 -15.95 5.90 -5.53
C ARG A 484 -14.64 5.34 -6.09
N ALA A 485 -14.69 4.69 -7.25
CA ALA A 485 -13.49 4.31 -7.97
C ALA A 485 -12.83 5.60 -8.49
N LYS A 486 -11.63 5.90 -7.97
CA LYS A 486 -10.88 7.15 -8.21
C LYS A 486 -11.22 8.33 -7.30
N ASP A 487 -11.75 8.10 -6.09
CA ASP A 487 -11.84 9.16 -5.06
C ASP A 487 -10.48 9.88 -4.86
N TYR A 488 -9.36 9.16 -4.98
CA TYR A 488 -8.01 9.72 -4.91
C TYR A 488 -7.69 10.76 -6.01
N MET A 489 -8.41 10.77 -7.13
CA MET A 489 -8.26 11.77 -8.19
C MET A 489 -9.08 13.03 -7.92
N LEU A 490 -10.20 12.91 -7.19
CA LEU A 490 -11.00 14.08 -6.80
C LEU A 490 -10.23 14.93 -5.80
N ASP A 491 -9.58 14.27 -4.83
CA ASP A 491 -8.70 14.92 -3.86
C ASP A 491 -7.52 15.59 -4.59
N LYS A 492 -6.86 14.87 -5.51
CA LYS A 492 -5.80 15.46 -6.32
C LYS A 492 -6.28 16.64 -7.19
N SER A 493 -7.47 16.58 -7.77
CA SER A 493 -7.99 17.69 -8.59
C SER A 493 -8.36 18.94 -7.78
N LYS A 494 -8.75 18.76 -6.51
CA LYS A 494 -8.97 19.87 -5.59
C LYS A 494 -7.64 20.46 -5.16
N GLU A 495 -6.68 19.62 -4.82
CA GLU A 495 -5.32 20.01 -4.47
C GLU A 495 -4.63 20.72 -5.65
N ASP A 496 -4.75 20.19 -6.86
CA ASP A 496 -4.24 20.80 -8.09
C ASP A 496 -4.94 22.13 -8.39
N LYS A 497 -6.26 22.26 -8.15
CA LYS A 497 -7.00 23.54 -8.31
C LYS A 497 -6.63 24.56 -7.25
N GLU A 498 -6.50 24.15 -6.00
CA GLU A 498 -6.05 25.01 -4.90
C GLU A 498 -4.61 25.46 -5.15
N ASN A 499 -3.75 24.56 -5.63
CA ASN A 499 -2.38 24.87 -6.04
C ASN A 499 -2.33 25.77 -7.28
N GLU A 500 -3.22 25.59 -8.26
CA GLU A 500 -3.32 26.43 -9.45
C GLU A 500 -3.84 27.83 -9.08
N GLU A 501 -4.79 27.94 -8.14
CA GLU A 501 -5.30 29.20 -7.59
C GLU A 501 -4.24 29.90 -6.70
N LEU A 502 -3.44 29.14 -5.95
CA LEU A 502 -2.26 29.62 -5.23
C LEU A 502 -1.18 30.11 -6.20
N LEU A 503 -0.90 29.37 -7.27
CA LEU A 503 0.04 29.76 -8.32
C LEU A 503 -0.46 31.01 -9.07
N GLU A 504 -1.76 31.13 -9.35
CA GLU A 504 -2.34 32.34 -9.96
C GLU A 504 -2.21 33.55 -9.02
N LYS A 505 -2.42 33.37 -7.71
CA LYS A 505 -2.19 34.41 -6.70
C LYS A 505 -0.70 34.78 -6.56
N MET A 506 0.20 33.81 -6.68
CA MET A 506 1.66 34.01 -6.66
C MET A 506 2.19 34.66 -7.95
N VAL A 507 1.58 34.40 -9.11
CA VAL A 507 1.98 34.98 -10.40
C VAL A 507 1.57 36.45 -10.56
N ILE A 508 0.62 36.94 -9.75
CA ILE A 508 0.13 38.34 -9.83
C ILE A 508 1.09 39.35 -9.17
N SER A 509 2.15 38.95 -8.47
CA SER A 509 3.07 39.90 -7.79
C SER A 509 4.42 40.15 -8.49
N SER A 510 4.64 39.70 -9.72
CA SER A 510 5.88 40.06 -10.44
C SER A 510 5.68 40.36 -11.93
N PRO A 511 5.82 41.62 -12.37
CA PRO A 511 5.80 41.95 -13.79
C PRO A 511 7.17 41.62 -14.39
N LEU A 512 7.44 40.35 -14.68
CA LEU A 512 8.53 40.00 -15.58
C LEU A 512 8.15 40.42 -17.01
N ARG A 513 8.39 41.70 -17.34
CA ARG A 513 8.28 42.24 -18.71
C ARG A 513 9.41 41.64 -19.56
N THR A 514 9.05 40.88 -20.58
CA THR A 514 10.01 40.33 -21.56
C THR A 514 10.44 41.40 -22.56
N PRO A 515 11.74 41.45 -22.96
CA PRO A 515 12.22 42.44 -23.93
C PRO A 515 11.69 42.17 -25.33
N LYS A 516 11.37 43.24 -26.08
CA LYS A 516 11.03 43.13 -27.51
C LYS A 516 12.31 43.13 -28.34
N LEU A 517 12.42 42.12 -29.19
CA LEU A 517 13.46 42.01 -30.21
C LEU A 517 13.01 42.78 -31.46
N VAL A 518 13.79 43.77 -31.89
CA VAL A 518 13.48 44.58 -33.07
C VAL A 518 14.67 44.53 -34.02
N GLY A 519 14.44 44.06 -35.25
CA GLY A 519 15.45 43.98 -36.31
C GLY A 519 15.10 42.93 -37.37
N ASN A 520 15.70 43.05 -38.56
CA ASN A 520 15.58 42.05 -39.63
C ASN A 520 16.69 41.01 -39.52
N CYS A 521 16.45 39.80 -40.06
CA CYS A 521 17.13 38.51 -39.81
C CYS A 521 18.67 38.45 -39.71
N ASN A 522 19.42 39.51 -39.96
CA ASN A 522 20.89 39.55 -39.83
C ASN A 522 21.41 40.49 -38.73
N GLU A 523 20.57 41.28 -38.06
CA GLU A 523 20.92 42.07 -36.87
C GLU A 523 19.66 42.29 -36.00
N ILE A 524 19.67 41.83 -34.75
CA ILE A 524 18.56 41.91 -33.81
C ILE A 524 19.03 42.63 -32.54
N ASP A 525 18.44 43.78 -32.24
CA ASP A 525 18.67 44.49 -30.98
C ASP A 525 17.59 44.19 -29.94
N MET A 526 18.00 44.06 -28.68
CA MET A 526 17.11 43.97 -27.52
C MET A 526 16.86 45.36 -26.96
N VAL A 527 15.63 45.85 -27.09
CA VAL A 527 15.20 47.13 -26.52
C VAL A 527 14.32 46.88 -25.29
N TYR A 528 14.71 47.47 -24.15
CA TYR A 528 13.90 47.51 -22.93
C TYR A 528 13.17 48.86 -22.89
N ASP A 529 11.83 48.81 -22.91
CA ASP A 529 10.99 50.01 -22.83
C ASP A 529 10.82 50.40 -21.36
N TYR A 530 11.49 51.48 -20.96
CA TYR A 530 11.31 52.15 -19.67
C TYR A 530 10.53 53.43 -19.91
N SER A 531 9.22 53.32 -20.06
CA SER A 531 8.29 54.45 -19.99
C SER A 531 7.38 54.32 -18.77
N GLU A 532 7.29 55.43 -18.05
CA GLU A 532 6.69 55.61 -16.72
C GLU A 532 5.16 55.42 -16.70
N GLU A 533 4.67 55.11 -15.50
CA GLU A 533 3.34 55.35 -14.90
C GLU A 533 2.13 55.59 -15.83
N ASP A 534 1.09 54.76 -15.65
CA ASP A 534 -0.29 55.24 -15.79
C ASP A 534 -1.21 54.53 -14.78
N ASP A 535 -1.79 55.36 -13.91
CA ASP A 535 -2.81 55.06 -12.91
C ASP A 535 -4.09 54.50 -13.55
N ILE A 536 -4.62 53.40 -13.00
CA ILE A 536 -6.01 52.99 -13.26
C ILE A 536 -6.84 53.33 -12.01
N ILE A 537 -7.54 54.46 -12.09
CA ILE A 537 -8.62 54.85 -11.18
C ILE A 537 -9.83 53.95 -11.50
N VAL A 538 -10.29 53.16 -10.53
CA VAL A 538 -11.56 52.41 -10.63
C VAL A 538 -12.67 53.24 -9.99
N ASP A 539 -13.61 53.68 -10.83
CA ASP A 539 -14.84 54.39 -10.45
C ASP A 539 -15.83 53.45 -9.72
N VAL A 540 -16.24 53.85 -8.52
CA VAL A 540 -17.13 53.09 -7.61
C VAL A 540 -18.53 53.69 -7.66
N THR A 541 -19.27 53.48 -8.77
CA THR A 541 -20.70 53.87 -8.81
C THR A 541 -21.58 52.95 -9.69
N SER A 542 -21.79 51.68 -9.31
CA SER A 542 -23.04 50.93 -9.60
C SER A 542 -23.13 49.60 -8.81
N PRO A 543 -24.34 49.14 -8.42
CA PRO A 543 -24.51 48.04 -7.47
C PRO A 543 -24.34 46.65 -8.12
N PRO A 544 -23.92 45.61 -7.37
CA PRO A 544 -23.76 44.29 -7.93
C PRO A 544 -25.11 43.57 -7.97
N THR A 545 -25.55 43.24 -9.18
CA THR A 545 -26.50 42.16 -9.40
C THR A 545 -25.94 41.29 -10.51
N VAL A 546 -25.60 40.04 -10.16
CA VAL A 546 -25.59 38.80 -10.95
C VAL A 546 -24.47 37.89 -10.42
N THR A 547 -24.88 36.66 -10.13
CA THR A 547 -24.18 35.56 -9.46
C THR A 547 -22.79 35.20 -10.04
N GLU A 548 -21.82 35.01 -9.16
CA GLU A 548 -20.39 34.71 -9.40
C GLU A 548 -20.09 33.47 -10.26
N ASN A 549 -21.04 32.57 -10.50
CA ASN A 549 -20.77 31.36 -11.27
C ASN A 549 -20.77 31.57 -12.80
N THR A 550 -21.18 32.74 -13.31
CA THR A 550 -21.28 32.97 -14.76
C THR A 550 -20.06 33.68 -15.36
N ALA A 551 -19.26 34.38 -14.55
CA ALA A 551 -18.09 35.13 -15.03
C ALA A 551 -16.91 34.20 -15.39
N LEU A 552 -16.71 33.11 -14.64
CA LEU A 552 -15.66 32.12 -14.92
C LEU A 552 -15.95 31.27 -16.17
N LEU A 553 -17.24 31.13 -16.53
CA LEU A 553 -17.69 30.40 -17.72
C LEU A 553 -17.45 31.17 -19.03
N LEU A 554 -17.27 32.48 -18.98
CA LEU A 554 -17.06 33.32 -20.16
C LEU A 554 -15.57 33.57 -20.48
N LEU A 555 -14.66 33.41 -19.51
CA LEU A 555 -13.23 33.71 -19.67
C LEU A 555 -12.45 32.69 -20.52
N LYS A 556 -12.94 31.45 -20.69
CA LYS A 556 -12.21 30.41 -21.47
C LYS A 556 -12.81 30.08 -22.84
N GLY A 557 -13.92 30.69 -23.24
CA GLY A 557 -14.50 30.56 -24.59
C GLY A 557 -14.75 29.11 -25.08
N LYS A 558 -14.74 28.12 -24.19
CA LYS A 558 -14.93 26.69 -24.50
C LYS A 558 -16.17 26.16 -23.79
N THR A 559 -16.93 25.35 -24.49
CA THR A 559 -18.10 24.65 -23.96
C THR A 559 -17.70 23.47 -23.07
N ALA A 560 -18.60 23.02 -22.19
CA ALA A 560 -18.35 21.88 -21.30
C ALA A 560 -18.02 20.57 -22.07
N GLU A 561 -18.55 20.40 -23.28
CA GLU A 561 -18.22 19.28 -24.16
C GLU A 561 -16.79 19.33 -24.70
N GLU A 562 -16.28 20.52 -25.06
CA GLU A 562 -14.91 20.69 -25.56
C GLU A 562 -13.86 20.40 -24.48
N LEU A 563 -14.18 20.74 -23.23
CA LEU A 563 -13.34 20.42 -22.07
C LEU A 563 -13.31 18.93 -21.74
N ASP A 564 -14.44 18.23 -21.93
CA ASP A 564 -14.52 16.78 -21.72
C ASP A 564 -13.82 16.01 -22.87
N LEU A 565 -13.85 16.56 -24.09
CA LEU A 565 -13.13 16.02 -25.25
C LEU A 565 -11.60 16.15 -25.08
N GLU A 566 -11.10 17.31 -24.65
CA GLU A 566 -9.66 17.51 -24.35
C GLU A 566 -9.19 16.65 -23.17
N ARG A 567 -10.09 16.39 -22.21
CA ARG A 567 -9.83 15.47 -21.10
C ARG A 567 -9.72 14.02 -21.60
N GLN A 568 -10.59 13.60 -22.53
CA GLN A 568 -10.52 12.28 -23.15
C GLN A 568 -9.27 12.11 -24.02
N GLN A 569 -8.88 13.12 -24.80
CA GLN A 569 -7.65 13.10 -25.60
C GLN A 569 -6.38 12.99 -24.74
N ARG A 570 -6.26 13.76 -23.65
CA ARG A 570 -5.11 13.64 -22.73
C ARG A 570 -5.04 12.30 -22.01
N LEU A 571 -6.19 11.67 -21.72
CA LEU A 571 -6.21 10.32 -21.15
C LEU A 571 -5.74 9.26 -22.16
N GLN A 572 -5.97 9.50 -23.45
CA GLN A 572 -5.60 8.59 -24.53
C GLN A 572 -4.10 8.68 -24.86
N ASP A 573 -3.51 9.88 -24.87
CA ASP A 573 -2.05 10.06 -25.06
C ASP A 573 -1.22 9.39 -23.94
N VAL A 574 -1.74 9.36 -22.71
CA VAL A 574 -1.08 8.66 -21.57
C VAL A 574 -1.14 7.14 -21.71
N ASP A 575 -2.20 6.59 -22.31
CA ASP A 575 -2.30 5.16 -22.60
C ASP A 575 -1.37 4.73 -23.77
N ASP A 576 -1.15 5.62 -24.76
CA ASP A 576 -0.27 5.37 -25.91
C ASP A 576 1.24 5.43 -25.55
N ASP A 577 1.64 6.33 -24.65
CA ASP A 577 3.04 6.44 -24.16
C ASP A 577 3.48 5.20 -23.35
N GLU A 578 2.56 4.52 -22.65
CA GLU A 578 2.86 3.27 -21.95
C GLU A 578 2.90 2.05 -22.89
N GLU A 579 2.16 2.06 -24.00
CA GLU A 579 2.15 0.98 -24.99
C GLU A 579 3.49 0.92 -25.76
N GLY A 580 4.16 2.07 -25.93
CA GLY A 580 5.51 2.21 -26.49
C GLY A 580 6.64 1.56 -25.68
N TYR A 581 6.42 1.24 -24.40
CA TYR A 581 7.45 0.61 -23.55
C TYR A 581 7.57 -0.90 -23.81
N MET A 582 6.54 -1.54 -24.37
CA MET A 582 6.43 -3.00 -24.56
C MET A 582 7.05 -3.50 -25.88
N THR A 583 7.37 -2.62 -26.82
CA THR A 583 7.82 -2.96 -28.19
C THR A 583 9.29 -3.36 -28.29
N HIS A 584 10.10 -3.20 -27.24
CA HIS A 584 11.57 -3.36 -27.31
C HIS A 584 12.16 -4.71 -26.84
N LEU A 585 11.34 -5.69 -26.47
CA LEU A 585 11.80 -6.97 -25.91
C LEU A 585 11.62 -8.12 -26.90
N ASP A 586 12.48 -8.26 -27.90
CA ASP A 586 12.37 -9.37 -28.89
C ASP A 586 13.50 -10.40 -28.73
N ALA A 587 13.32 -11.30 -27.76
CA ALA A 587 14.14 -12.52 -27.62
C ALA A 587 13.40 -13.73 -28.20
N LYS A 588 14.09 -14.56 -29.00
CA LYS A 588 13.55 -15.78 -29.65
C LYS A 588 14.23 -17.04 -29.13
N CYS A 589 13.46 -18.10 -28.85
CA CYS A 589 13.97 -19.43 -28.51
C CYS A 589 13.10 -20.53 -29.14
N LEU A 590 13.72 -21.44 -29.91
CA LEU A 590 13.12 -22.56 -30.66
C LEU A 590 12.03 -22.15 -31.67
N CYS A 591 10.90 -21.60 -31.22
CA CYS A 591 9.86 -20.93 -32.03
C CYS A 591 9.11 -19.82 -31.26
N PHE A 592 9.39 -19.63 -29.97
CA PHE A 592 8.67 -18.72 -29.09
C PHE A 592 9.40 -17.39 -28.96
N SER A 593 8.62 -16.31 -28.93
CA SER A 593 9.08 -14.97 -28.57
C SER A 593 8.55 -14.56 -27.19
N THR A 594 9.04 -13.44 -26.65
CA THR A 594 8.54 -12.80 -25.43
C THR A 594 7.02 -12.60 -25.41
N LYS A 595 6.38 -12.36 -26.57
CA LYS A 595 4.91 -12.28 -26.72
C LYS A 595 4.18 -13.55 -26.29
N HIS A 596 4.87 -14.69 -26.29
CA HIS A 596 4.29 -15.99 -25.94
C HIS A 596 4.41 -16.33 -24.45
N VAL A 597 5.14 -15.53 -23.66
CA VAL A 597 5.35 -15.78 -22.21
C VAL A 597 4.03 -15.90 -21.44
N PRO A 598 3.04 -14.98 -21.60
CA PRO A 598 1.76 -15.11 -20.92
C PRO A 598 1.01 -16.41 -21.27
N TYR A 599 1.06 -16.83 -22.54
CA TYR A 599 0.40 -18.04 -23.01
C TYR A 599 1.04 -19.31 -22.47
N LEU A 600 2.39 -19.37 -22.44
CA LEU A 600 3.13 -20.51 -21.89
C LEU A 600 2.93 -20.63 -20.37
N LEU A 601 2.93 -19.50 -19.64
CA LEU A 601 2.61 -19.48 -18.21
C LEU A 601 1.19 -19.99 -17.96
N PHE A 602 0.22 -19.49 -18.73
CA PHE A 602 -1.18 -19.92 -18.63
C PHE A 602 -1.34 -21.40 -18.95
N LEU A 603 -0.76 -21.90 -20.03
CA LEU A 603 -0.88 -23.30 -20.45
C LEU A 603 -0.24 -24.26 -19.44
N SER A 604 0.93 -23.90 -18.90
CA SER A 604 1.56 -24.64 -17.79
C SER A 604 0.67 -24.69 -16.56
N ASP A 605 0.11 -23.55 -16.12
CA ASP A 605 -0.79 -23.52 -14.96
C ASP A 605 -2.09 -24.25 -15.22
N PHE A 606 -2.62 -24.20 -16.43
CA PHE A 606 -3.80 -24.96 -16.82
C PHE A 606 -3.54 -26.47 -16.65
N ILE A 607 -2.42 -27.00 -17.14
CA ILE A 607 -2.08 -28.42 -17.00
C ILE A 607 -1.85 -28.80 -15.53
N VAL A 608 -1.08 -28.01 -14.78
CA VAL A 608 -0.85 -28.27 -13.35
C VAL A 608 -2.15 -28.12 -12.55
N SER A 609 -3.05 -27.24 -12.94
CA SER A 609 -4.38 -27.09 -12.31
C SER A 609 -5.24 -28.34 -12.50
N ASN A 610 -5.23 -28.95 -13.69
CA ASN A 610 -5.89 -30.25 -13.92
C ASN A 610 -5.35 -31.33 -12.97
N GLY A 611 -4.03 -31.46 -12.84
CA GLY A 611 -3.47 -32.43 -11.88
C GLY A 611 -3.85 -32.11 -10.43
N ALA A 612 -3.78 -30.84 -10.05
CA ALA A 612 -4.11 -30.37 -8.71
C ALA A 612 -5.56 -30.69 -8.35
N GLY A 613 -6.47 -30.58 -9.30
CA GLY A 613 -7.89 -30.84 -9.10
C GLY A 613 -8.23 -32.28 -8.79
N MET A 614 -7.57 -33.22 -9.49
CA MET A 614 -7.74 -34.66 -9.27
C MET A 614 -7.37 -35.11 -7.86
N THR A 615 -6.50 -34.38 -7.16
CA THR A 615 -5.90 -34.84 -5.88
C THR A 615 -6.22 -33.97 -4.69
N ILE A 616 -6.14 -32.64 -4.81
CA ILE A 616 -6.20 -31.74 -3.66
C ILE A 616 -7.50 -31.86 -2.89
N ASN A 617 -8.62 -32.04 -3.60
CA ASN A 617 -9.95 -32.19 -3.00
C ASN A 617 -10.10 -33.46 -2.15
N PHE A 618 -9.22 -34.45 -2.36
CA PHE A 618 -9.31 -35.77 -1.75
C PHE A 618 -8.26 -36.01 -0.66
N PHE A 619 -7.31 -35.09 -0.43
CA PHE A 619 -6.35 -35.22 0.67
C PHE A 619 -7.00 -35.42 2.06
N PRO A 620 -8.08 -34.71 2.43
CA PRO A 620 -8.79 -34.97 3.69
C PRO A 620 -9.26 -36.43 3.81
N LEU A 621 -9.76 -36.99 2.71
CA LEU A 621 -10.30 -38.35 2.65
C LEU A 621 -9.17 -39.39 2.61
N PHE A 622 -8.07 -39.11 1.93
CA PHE A 622 -6.86 -39.93 1.96
C PHE A 622 -6.32 -40.08 3.39
N PHE A 623 -6.21 -38.99 4.14
CA PHE A 623 -5.75 -39.03 5.53
C PHE A 623 -6.75 -39.73 6.47
N LYS A 624 -8.05 -39.62 6.19
CA LYS A 624 -9.10 -40.36 6.90
C LYS A 624 -8.99 -41.87 6.65
N GLU A 625 -8.98 -42.28 5.38
CA GLU A 625 -9.09 -43.69 4.98
C GLU A 625 -7.77 -44.47 5.17
N GLU A 626 -6.62 -43.89 4.81
CA GLU A 626 -5.34 -44.61 4.88
C GLU A 626 -4.60 -44.44 6.22
N TYR A 627 -4.82 -43.33 6.91
CA TYR A 627 -4.08 -42.97 8.13
C TYR A 627 -4.96 -42.80 9.37
N GLY A 628 -6.27 -42.93 9.25
CA GLY A 628 -7.20 -42.86 10.39
C GLY A 628 -7.27 -41.49 11.07
N LEU A 629 -6.91 -40.39 10.37
CA LEU A 629 -6.92 -39.06 10.97
C LEU A 629 -8.36 -38.57 11.21
N THR A 630 -8.59 -37.99 12.38
CA THR A 630 -9.86 -37.34 12.75
C THR A 630 -10.02 -35.98 12.05
N PRO A 631 -11.24 -35.42 12.01
CA PRO A 631 -11.48 -34.07 11.46
C PRO A 631 -10.56 -33.00 12.03
N ILE A 632 -10.29 -33.00 13.35
CA ILE A 632 -9.37 -32.05 14.00
C ILE A 632 -7.95 -32.24 13.47
N HIS A 633 -7.43 -33.47 13.41
CA HIS A 633 -6.08 -33.73 12.88
C HIS A 633 -5.94 -33.22 11.44
N VAL A 634 -6.93 -33.45 10.58
CA VAL A 634 -6.92 -32.94 9.20
C VAL A 634 -6.98 -31.40 9.21
N CYS A 635 -7.83 -30.77 10.01
CA CYS A 635 -7.87 -29.32 10.09
C CYS A 635 -6.51 -28.73 10.52
N VAL A 636 -5.82 -29.33 11.50
CA VAL A 636 -4.47 -28.90 11.93
C VAL A 636 -3.46 -28.95 10.78
N LEU A 637 -3.46 -30.01 9.98
CA LEU A 637 -2.60 -30.11 8.80
C LEU A 637 -2.84 -28.96 7.82
N PHE A 638 -4.11 -28.60 7.58
CA PHE A 638 -4.45 -27.52 6.66
C PHE A 638 -4.21 -26.12 7.25
N VAL A 639 -4.22 -25.93 8.58
CA VAL A 639 -3.75 -24.69 9.22
C VAL A 639 -2.25 -24.50 9.03
N SER A 640 -1.47 -25.57 9.13
CA SER A 640 0.00 -25.49 9.02
C SER A 640 0.49 -25.20 7.60
N GLN A 641 -0.28 -25.54 6.57
CA GLN A 641 0.13 -25.35 5.18
C GLN A 641 0.33 -23.88 4.78
N PRO A 642 -0.61 -22.93 5.00
CA PRO A 642 -0.39 -21.51 4.71
C PRO A 642 0.80 -20.88 5.45
N PHE A 643 1.08 -21.29 6.69
CA PHE A 643 2.29 -20.84 7.42
C PHE A 643 3.57 -21.21 6.67
N ILE A 644 3.66 -22.45 6.19
CA ILE A 644 4.82 -22.92 5.42
C ILE A 644 4.90 -22.19 4.08
N VAL A 645 3.77 -21.95 3.40
CA VAL A 645 3.73 -21.14 2.18
C VAL A 645 4.28 -19.75 2.42
N MET A 646 3.91 -19.08 3.53
CA MET A 646 4.40 -17.74 3.86
C MET A 646 5.92 -17.71 4.04
N ILE A 647 6.48 -18.65 4.81
CA ILE A 647 7.94 -18.75 5.05
C ILE A 647 8.68 -19.04 3.73
N LEU A 648 8.21 -20.02 2.96
CA LEU A 648 8.84 -20.39 1.69
C LEU A 648 8.69 -19.29 0.63
N SER A 649 7.60 -18.51 0.65
CA SER A 649 7.41 -17.37 -0.27
C SER A 649 8.40 -16.25 0.01
N PHE A 650 8.69 -15.97 1.28
CA PHE A 650 9.70 -14.98 1.63
C PHE A 650 11.11 -15.44 1.21
N LEU A 651 11.42 -16.71 1.44
CA LEU A 651 12.69 -17.30 1.02
C LEU A 651 12.83 -17.32 -0.51
N SER A 652 11.79 -17.74 -1.24
CA SER A 652 11.79 -17.77 -2.70
C SER A 652 11.99 -16.38 -3.30
N GLN A 653 11.37 -15.34 -2.72
CA GLN A 653 11.58 -13.96 -3.13
C GLN A 653 13.03 -13.50 -2.91
N ARG A 654 13.61 -13.78 -1.74
CA ARG A 654 15.02 -13.43 -1.47
C ARG A 654 15.97 -14.12 -2.44
N LEU A 655 15.81 -15.42 -2.66
CA LEU A 655 16.64 -16.19 -3.59
C LEU A 655 16.43 -15.76 -5.05
N SER A 656 15.23 -15.29 -5.40
CA SER A 656 14.93 -14.82 -6.76
C SER A 656 15.70 -13.56 -7.15
N LYS A 657 16.17 -12.76 -6.17
CA LYS A 657 17.03 -11.59 -6.45
C LYS A 657 18.39 -12.01 -7.01
N SER A 658 18.97 -13.07 -6.47
CA SER A 658 20.31 -13.53 -6.87
C SER A 658 20.30 -14.51 -8.05
N CYS A 659 19.25 -15.33 -8.18
CA CYS A 659 19.19 -16.39 -9.20
C CYS A 659 18.20 -16.11 -10.35
N GLY A 660 17.46 -14.99 -10.29
CA GLY A 660 16.34 -14.71 -11.18
C GLY A 660 15.04 -15.40 -10.77
N ARG A 661 13.90 -14.84 -11.20
CA ARG A 661 12.56 -15.32 -10.83
C ARG A 661 12.26 -16.71 -11.39
N MET A 662 12.51 -16.93 -12.69
CA MET A 662 12.11 -18.17 -13.37
C MET A 662 12.87 -19.43 -12.89
N PRO A 663 14.19 -19.40 -12.66
CA PRO A 663 14.91 -20.56 -12.12
C PRO A 663 14.40 -21.02 -10.75
N ILE A 664 14.10 -20.07 -9.85
CA ILE A 664 13.54 -20.38 -8.52
C ILE A 664 12.13 -20.98 -8.65
N ILE A 665 11.30 -20.45 -9.55
CA ILE A 665 9.98 -21.01 -9.85
C ILE A 665 10.12 -22.48 -10.32
N ALA A 666 10.97 -22.74 -11.31
CA ALA A 666 11.16 -24.09 -11.84
C ALA A 666 11.67 -25.08 -10.78
N PHE A 667 12.65 -24.66 -9.97
CA PHE A 667 13.23 -25.49 -8.90
C PHE A 667 12.19 -25.87 -7.83
N THR A 668 11.50 -24.87 -7.28
CA THR A 668 10.51 -25.09 -6.19
C THR A 668 9.38 -25.99 -6.66
N ARG A 669 8.88 -25.79 -7.88
CA ARG A 669 7.84 -26.64 -8.46
C ARG A 669 8.33 -28.05 -8.74
N ALA A 670 9.56 -28.24 -9.25
CA ALA A 670 10.12 -29.57 -9.49
C ALA A 670 10.25 -30.36 -8.18
N LEU A 671 10.73 -29.71 -7.13
CA LEU A 671 10.79 -30.31 -5.79
C LEU A 671 9.40 -30.66 -5.26
N SER A 672 8.40 -29.82 -5.52
CA SER A 672 7.00 -30.15 -5.19
C SER A 672 6.48 -31.38 -5.93
N VAL A 673 6.83 -31.58 -7.20
CA VAL A 673 6.41 -32.78 -7.96
C VAL A 673 7.05 -34.02 -7.36
N ALA A 674 8.34 -33.94 -7.01
CA ALA A 674 9.04 -35.03 -6.34
C ALA A 674 8.36 -35.39 -5.01
N CYS A 675 8.00 -34.40 -4.17
CA CYS A 675 7.25 -34.65 -2.95
C CYS A 675 5.91 -35.36 -3.21
N LEU A 676 5.16 -34.95 -4.24
CA LEU A 676 3.88 -35.59 -4.60
C LEU A 676 4.07 -37.05 -5.04
N PHE A 677 5.10 -37.34 -5.84
CA PHE A 677 5.41 -38.70 -6.25
C PHE A 677 5.80 -39.56 -5.04
N SER A 678 6.63 -39.03 -4.14
CA SER A 678 7.03 -39.73 -2.90
C SER A 678 5.84 -40.03 -1.99
N MET A 679 4.81 -39.16 -1.95
CA MET A 679 3.58 -39.40 -1.18
C MET A 679 2.82 -40.66 -1.62
N ALA A 680 2.99 -41.12 -2.86
CA ALA A 680 2.35 -42.34 -3.33
C ALA A 680 2.91 -43.60 -2.64
N TYR A 681 4.17 -43.56 -2.19
CA TYR A 681 4.89 -44.71 -1.64
C TYR A 681 5.17 -44.60 -0.14
N ALA A 682 5.15 -43.39 0.43
CA ALA A 682 5.37 -43.18 1.85
C ALA A 682 4.32 -43.90 2.70
N GLN A 683 4.80 -44.63 3.71
CA GLN A 683 4.01 -45.39 4.69
C GLN A 683 4.04 -44.76 6.08
N PRO A 684 5.17 -44.23 6.59
CA PRO A 684 5.19 -43.59 7.90
C PRO A 684 4.35 -42.31 7.90
N MET A 685 3.39 -42.21 8.84
CA MET A 685 2.50 -41.04 8.96
C MET A 685 3.28 -39.72 9.07
N ALA A 686 4.36 -39.69 9.86
CA ALA A 686 5.19 -38.50 10.03
C ALA A 686 5.82 -38.06 8.69
N LEU A 687 6.35 -39.00 7.90
CA LEU A 687 6.90 -38.72 6.58
C LEU A 687 5.81 -38.23 5.62
N GLN A 688 4.61 -38.83 5.67
CA GLN A 688 3.48 -38.42 4.83
C GLN A 688 3.06 -36.97 5.12
N ILE A 689 3.02 -36.57 6.39
CA ILE A 689 2.70 -35.20 6.81
C ILE A 689 3.75 -34.23 6.28
N VAL A 690 5.05 -34.53 6.46
CA VAL A 690 6.14 -33.66 5.96
C VAL A 690 6.05 -33.50 4.44
N LEU A 691 5.87 -34.60 3.70
CA LEU A 691 5.76 -34.56 2.25
C LEU A 691 4.54 -33.76 1.79
N PHE A 692 3.38 -33.92 2.44
CA PHE A 692 2.17 -33.14 2.16
C PHE A 692 2.39 -31.63 2.35
N LEU A 693 3.00 -31.26 3.48
CA LEU A 693 3.26 -29.87 3.83
C LEU A 693 4.27 -29.23 2.88
N MET A 694 5.38 -29.91 2.59
CA MET A 694 6.40 -29.43 1.65
C MET A 694 5.83 -29.34 0.22
N ARG A 695 5.07 -30.33 -0.25
CA ARG A 695 4.40 -30.29 -1.56
C ARG A 695 3.51 -29.05 -1.68
N GLY A 696 2.64 -28.80 -0.71
CA GLY A 696 1.76 -27.63 -0.73
C GLY A 696 2.51 -26.31 -0.65
N GLY A 697 3.51 -26.24 0.23
CA GLY A 697 4.37 -25.08 0.44
C GLY A 697 5.13 -24.68 -0.82
N LEU A 698 5.89 -25.63 -1.39
CA LEU A 698 6.76 -25.43 -2.55
C LEU A 698 5.98 -25.09 -3.82
N MET A 699 4.81 -25.70 -4.04
CA MET A 699 3.99 -25.40 -5.22
C MET A 699 3.41 -23.98 -5.18
N ARG A 700 2.99 -23.51 -4.00
CA ARG A 700 2.32 -22.21 -3.84
C ARG A 700 3.29 -21.05 -3.61
N CYS A 701 4.50 -21.29 -3.10
CA CYS A 701 5.46 -20.21 -2.85
C CYS A 701 5.98 -19.52 -4.12
N SER A 702 5.82 -20.16 -5.29
CA SER A 702 6.20 -19.60 -6.58
C SER A 702 5.11 -18.74 -7.24
N GLN A 703 3.87 -18.75 -6.70
CA GLN A 703 2.74 -18.01 -7.29
C GLN A 703 2.96 -16.49 -7.38
N PRO A 704 3.46 -15.80 -6.33
CA PRO A 704 3.71 -14.36 -6.43
C PRO A 704 4.73 -14.01 -7.52
N LEU A 705 5.81 -14.80 -7.63
CA LEU A 705 6.83 -14.61 -8.66
C LEU A 705 6.25 -14.84 -10.06
N ARG A 706 5.43 -15.88 -10.25
CA ARG A 706 4.74 -16.15 -11.52
C ARG A 706 3.78 -15.02 -11.91
N ARG A 707 2.95 -14.54 -10.98
CA ARG A 707 2.05 -13.41 -11.23
C ARG A 707 2.83 -12.14 -11.59
N SER A 708 3.98 -11.90 -10.97
CA SER A 708 4.83 -10.76 -11.35
C SER A 708 5.32 -10.86 -12.80
N ILE A 709 5.82 -12.03 -13.22
CA ILE A 709 6.24 -12.24 -14.62
C ILE A 709 5.03 -12.04 -15.56
N LEU A 710 3.86 -12.60 -15.25
CA LEU A 710 2.67 -12.40 -16.10
C LEU A 710 2.34 -10.92 -16.30
N MET A 711 2.41 -10.12 -15.24
CA MET A 711 2.08 -8.69 -15.31
C MET A 711 3.11 -7.87 -16.08
N ASP A 712 4.38 -8.30 -16.11
CA ASP A 712 5.43 -7.66 -16.91
C ASP A 712 5.21 -7.85 -18.41
N TYR A 713 4.52 -8.92 -18.81
CA TYR A 713 4.28 -9.27 -20.22
C TYR A 713 2.82 -9.05 -20.69
N VAL A 714 1.94 -8.46 -19.86
CA VAL A 714 0.51 -8.21 -20.20
C VAL A 714 0.14 -6.71 -20.17
N PRO A 715 -0.27 -6.13 -21.32
CA PRO A 715 -0.75 -4.74 -21.42
C PRO A 715 -1.98 -4.46 -20.56
N LYS A 716 -2.11 -3.22 -20.06
CA LYS A 716 -3.17 -2.80 -19.11
C LYS A 716 -4.59 -3.05 -19.63
N ASN A 717 -4.86 -2.69 -20.88
CA ASN A 717 -6.17 -2.78 -21.55
C ASN A 717 -6.75 -4.21 -21.60
N ILE A 718 -5.93 -5.26 -21.50
CA ILE A 718 -6.37 -6.65 -21.57
C ILE A 718 -6.17 -7.43 -20.25
N ARG A 719 -5.73 -6.78 -19.17
CA ARG A 719 -5.50 -7.46 -17.87
C ARG A 719 -6.76 -8.11 -17.30
N ALA A 720 -7.92 -7.47 -17.42
CA ALA A 720 -9.19 -8.03 -16.94
C ALA A 720 -9.54 -9.33 -17.67
N ARG A 721 -9.24 -9.41 -18.98
CA ARG A 721 -9.41 -10.64 -19.78
C ARG A 721 -8.43 -11.73 -19.38
N TRP A 722 -7.17 -11.40 -19.13
CA TRP A 722 -6.18 -12.35 -18.61
C TRP A 722 -6.52 -12.85 -17.20
N ASN A 723 -7.09 -11.99 -16.34
CA ASN A 723 -7.63 -12.40 -15.05
C ASN A 723 -8.90 -13.26 -15.22
N ALA A 724 -9.76 -12.98 -16.19
CA ALA A 724 -10.92 -13.82 -16.50
C ALA A 724 -10.50 -15.22 -17.00
N LEU A 725 -9.35 -15.34 -17.69
CA LEU A 725 -8.77 -16.63 -18.07
C LEU A 725 -8.39 -17.49 -16.85
N GLU A 726 -8.16 -16.90 -15.67
CA GLU A 726 -8.00 -17.67 -14.42
C GLU A 726 -9.25 -18.54 -14.16
N GLY A 727 -10.45 -18.09 -14.58
CA GLY A 727 -11.68 -18.88 -14.55
C GLY A 727 -11.56 -20.21 -15.31
N LEU A 728 -10.80 -20.25 -16.41
CA LEU A 728 -10.54 -21.48 -17.17
C LEU A 728 -9.62 -22.43 -16.40
N SER A 729 -8.62 -21.93 -15.69
CA SER A 729 -7.76 -22.73 -14.81
C SER A 729 -8.52 -23.25 -13.59
N VAL A 730 -9.38 -22.44 -12.97
CA VAL A 730 -10.22 -22.85 -11.82
C VAL A 730 -11.27 -23.88 -12.23
N PHE A 731 -11.87 -23.71 -13.41
CA PHE A 731 -12.72 -24.73 -14.02
C PHE A 731 -11.98 -26.03 -14.19
N SER A 732 -10.79 -25.99 -14.80
CA SER A 732 -9.99 -27.18 -15.06
C SER A 732 -9.62 -27.90 -13.76
N TRP A 733 -9.22 -27.15 -12.73
CA TRP A 733 -8.99 -27.67 -11.38
C TRP A 733 -10.25 -28.32 -10.79
N SER A 734 -11.40 -27.69 -10.95
CA SER A 734 -12.65 -28.20 -10.39
C SER A 734 -13.19 -29.41 -11.16
N GLY A 735 -13.15 -29.37 -12.49
CA GLY A 735 -13.62 -30.42 -13.39
C GLY A 735 -12.77 -31.68 -13.34
N SER A 736 -11.45 -31.54 -13.21
CA SER A 736 -10.55 -32.67 -12.99
C SER A 736 -10.78 -33.36 -11.64
N ALA A 737 -11.41 -32.72 -10.65
CA ALA A 737 -11.83 -33.39 -9.42
C ALA A 737 -12.84 -34.52 -9.70
N VAL A 738 -13.65 -34.42 -10.76
CA VAL A 738 -14.55 -35.50 -11.21
C VAL A 738 -13.72 -36.72 -11.58
N LEU A 739 -12.74 -36.54 -12.47
CA LEU A 739 -11.82 -37.60 -12.89
C LEU A 739 -11.07 -38.20 -11.68
N GLY A 740 -10.61 -37.34 -10.76
CA GLY A 740 -10.01 -37.77 -9.49
C GLY A 740 -10.92 -38.68 -8.68
N GLY A 741 -12.19 -38.30 -8.49
CA GLY A 741 -13.16 -39.10 -7.73
C GLY A 741 -13.43 -40.47 -8.36
N PHE A 742 -13.58 -40.53 -9.70
CA PHE A 742 -13.72 -41.80 -10.42
C PHE A 742 -12.47 -42.68 -10.32
N LEU A 743 -11.30 -42.08 -10.48
CA LEU A 743 -10.02 -42.76 -10.44
C LEU A 743 -9.71 -43.31 -9.05
N ILE A 744 -9.98 -42.54 -8.00
CA ILE A 744 -9.76 -42.95 -6.60
C ILE A 744 -10.70 -44.08 -6.21
N ASP A 745 -11.98 -44.03 -6.59
CA ASP A 745 -12.91 -45.13 -6.31
C ASP A 745 -12.54 -46.43 -7.04
N ALA A 746 -11.91 -46.34 -8.22
CA ALA A 746 -11.53 -47.50 -9.03
C ALA A 746 -10.15 -48.07 -8.67
N TYR A 747 -9.17 -47.21 -8.33
CA TYR A 747 -7.76 -47.57 -8.23
C TYR A 747 -7.08 -47.06 -6.94
N GLY A 748 -7.79 -46.35 -6.08
CA GLY A 748 -7.27 -45.81 -4.81
C GLY A 748 -6.50 -44.48 -4.94
N TYR A 749 -6.20 -43.88 -3.79
CA TYR A 749 -5.59 -42.53 -3.71
C TYR A 749 -4.15 -42.49 -4.22
N ARG A 750 -3.34 -43.52 -3.92
CA ARG A 750 -1.91 -43.55 -4.29
C ARG A 750 -1.68 -43.57 -5.80
N ILE A 751 -2.50 -44.31 -6.55
CA ILE A 751 -2.44 -44.33 -8.03
C ILE A 751 -2.83 -42.95 -8.59
N CYS A 752 -3.81 -42.28 -7.98
CA CYS A 752 -4.17 -40.91 -8.34
C CYS A 752 -3.00 -39.91 -8.13
N PHE A 753 -2.19 -40.07 -7.07
CA PHE A 753 -0.99 -39.25 -6.86
C PHE A 753 0.08 -39.47 -7.93
N ILE A 754 0.30 -40.73 -8.34
CA ILE A 754 1.24 -41.06 -9.44
C ILE A 754 0.77 -40.39 -10.74
N ILE A 755 -0.49 -40.58 -11.13
CA ILE A 755 -1.04 -39.97 -12.36
C ILE A 755 -0.93 -38.45 -12.30
N THR A 756 -1.21 -37.85 -11.15
CA THR A 756 -1.08 -36.39 -10.97
C THR A 756 0.35 -35.91 -11.10
N SER A 757 1.31 -36.64 -10.53
CA SER A 757 2.73 -36.28 -10.65
C SER A 757 3.19 -36.30 -12.11
N LEU A 758 2.70 -37.23 -12.93
CA LEU A 758 2.96 -37.28 -14.37
C LEU A 758 2.36 -36.07 -15.10
N VAL A 759 1.12 -35.70 -14.78
CA VAL A 759 0.49 -34.48 -15.32
C VAL A 759 1.29 -33.23 -14.93
N TYR A 760 1.81 -33.18 -13.70
CA TYR A 760 2.67 -32.07 -13.25
C TYR A 760 3.98 -32.01 -14.03
N CYS A 761 4.63 -33.16 -14.29
CA CYS A 761 5.84 -33.21 -15.11
C CYS A 761 5.60 -32.62 -16.50
N VAL A 762 4.44 -32.85 -17.13
CA VAL A 762 4.10 -32.24 -18.42
C VAL A 762 3.98 -30.72 -18.30
N GLY A 763 3.27 -30.22 -17.29
CA GLY A 763 3.12 -28.79 -17.04
C GLY A 763 4.45 -28.08 -16.73
N LEU A 764 5.34 -28.74 -15.98
CA LEU A 764 6.70 -28.26 -15.74
C LEU A 764 7.57 -28.31 -17.00
N GLY A 765 7.41 -29.33 -17.84
CA GLY A 765 8.13 -29.43 -19.11
C GLY A 765 7.91 -28.21 -20.00
N LEU A 766 6.67 -27.71 -20.06
CA LEU A 766 6.36 -26.44 -20.75
C LEU A 766 6.99 -25.22 -20.07
N GLU A 767 7.03 -25.23 -18.75
CA GLU A 767 7.59 -24.16 -17.94
C GLU A 767 9.11 -24.01 -18.13
N MET A 768 9.82 -25.09 -18.48
CA MET A 768 11.24 -25.06 -18.80
C MET A 768 11.57 -24.22 -20.04
N PHE A 769 10.64 -24.07 -21.00
CA PHE A 769 10.84 -23.19 -22.16
C PHE A 769 10.87 -21.70 -21.81
N LEU A 770 10.38 -21.31 -20.62
CA LEU A 770 10.40 -19.92 -20.15
C LEU A 770 11.78 -19.51 -19.62
N LEU A 771 12.63 -20.45 -19.20
CA LEU A 771 13.97 -20.16 -18.67
C LEU A 771 14.82 -19.34 -19.64
N PRO A 772 15.00 -19.71 -20.92
CA PRO A 772 15.76 -18.90 -21.87
C PRO A 772 15.05 -17.60 -22.27
N LEU A 773 13.72 -17.56 -22.29
CA LEU A 773 12.93 -16.39 -22.70
C LEU A 773 12.94 -15.26 -21.66
N THR A 774 13.06 -15.62 -20.38
CA THR A 774 13.03 -14.68 -19.24
C THR A 774 14.44 -14.29 -18.76
N LYS A 775 15.50 -14.95 -19.25
CA LYS A 775 16.89 -14.73 -18.83
C LYS A 775 17.43 -13.33 -19.20
N ARG A 776 16.94 -12.71 -20.28
CA ARG A 776 17.42 -11.41 -20.80
C ARG A 776 16.68 -10.19 -20.24
N ALA A 777 15.64 -10.38 -19.43
CA ALA A 777 15.00 -9.27 -18.70
C ALA A 777 15.81 -8.83 -17.46
N ILE A 778 16.99 -9.42 -17.23
CA ILE A 778 17.90 -9.13 -16.11
C ILE A 778 19.06 -8.20 -16.55
N GLU A 779 19.29 -8.02 -17.86
CA GLU A 779 20.40 -7.22 -18.41
C GLU A 779 19.99 -5.82 -18.90
N ARG A 780 18.71 -5.42 -18.72
CA ARG A 780 18.16 -4.09 -19.01
C ARG A 780 17.10 -3.76 -17.97
#